data_AF-A0A2T0TU23-F1
#
_entry.id   AF-A0A2T0TU23-F1
#
_cell.length_a   1.000
_cell.length_b   1.000
_cell.length_c   1.000
_cell.angle_alpha   90.00
_cell.angle_beta   90.00
_cell.angle_gamma   90.00
#
_symmetry.space_group_name_H-M   'P 1'
#
loop_
_entity.id
_entity.type
_entity.pdbx_description
1 polymer ?
#
loop_
_entity_poly.entity_id
_entity_poly.type
_entity_poly.pdbx_seq_one_letter_code
_entity_poly.pdbx_strand_id
1 'polypeptide(L)'
;MQRIFRIALLELRLLFYSPIAWLVLMIFTIQSGFAFTDMLYSQETQQQLERPLNVLTRVLFAGDTGMFKAVQDSLYLYIPLLTMGLFSRETSSGSIKLLLSSPVKIREIVLGKFLAMMLYSLSLVAIMLCYMLAASVSIENIDVTFVLGGILGLYLLVCSYSAIGIYMSSLTSYQVVAAISTLAVLAGFNFIGEVGQGQDVLRDITYWISSAGRTETIINGMITSRDILYFLLIIALFLLLTMMKLNNGRVHRSGLSKTLRFSGLVIAVIVAGYISSLPVFISYYDTTRINDLTISSNSQELLKKIDKPLSITTYVNVIDYKAPLGAPKNRIADMQRFENYQRFLPGLKMEYVYYYDTVSYQKDTPAALREKAKKASEAHGFNFEKLLKPTQIRKMIDLSSEDNQFVRMVNYDGKQTPLRMFDDMIVYPKEAEISAALKRLLQGPARVGVVSGHDERSTEKVDDKSYKAITKGLGVRGSLINNGFEIVDISLPAVANVPTDLAVLIIADPKGAYSTEELLKIEKYIQAGGNLIIAGEPGRQAFLNPVLKNLGIEFTDGTLLQESENHELNLIQGVFTAQAQAFGLTFYDKAVVTFPGATGMNLKVTGDFQIIPLLVSSGNKTWNKYGNFDLATQKIVFDPNAEKRGVYPLAVALNRKLNNKEQRILVTSDADFMSNAELSRFNLNNMNASFVLRMFKWFSNREYPFSVNKEDAIDKKITVSRAQINLLKLIFFAIIPALIGIVGATILIRRKGK
;
A
#
# COMPACT_ATOMS: atom_id res chain seq x y z
N MET A 1 -35.73 -8.53 31.99
CA MET A 1 -35.30 -7.34 31.23
C MET A 1 -35.79 -6.02 31.83
N GLN A 2 -37.06 -5.90 32.28
CA GLN A 2 -37.60 -4.62 32.80
C GLN A 2 -36.76 -3.96 33.92
N ARG A 3 -36.20 -4.75 34.87
CA ARG A 3 -35.35 -4.21 35.94
C ARG A 3 -34.03 -3.62 35.45
N ILE A 4 -33.36 -4.29 34.48
CA ILE A 4 -32.12 -3.81 33.86
C ILE A 4 -32.35 -2.45 33.20
N PHE A 5 -33.44 -2.34 32.42
CA PHE A 5 -33.77 -1.10 31.73
C PHE A 5 -34.08 0.05 32.70
N ARG A 6 -34.80 -0.22 33.80
CA ARG A 6 -35.06 0.80 34.84
C ARG A 6 -33.76 1.30 35.50
N ILE A 7 -32.83 0.40 35.80
CA ILE A 7 -31.51 0.76 36.34
C ILE A 7 -30.75 1.60 35.31
N ALA A 8 -30.70 1.15 34.04
CA ALA A 8 -30.02 1.87 32.98
C ALA A 8 -30.56 3.30 32.80
N LEU A 9 -31.88 3.47 32.83
CA LEU A 9 -32.52 4.77 32.66
C LEU A 9 -32.28 5.69 33.88
N LEU A 10 -32.21 5.13 35.09
CA LEU A 10 -31.82 5.86 36.29
C LEU A 10 -30.36 6.33 36.22
N GLU A 11 -29.45 5.44 35.85
CA GLU A 11 -28.02 5.76 35.71
C GLU A 11 -27.75 6.78 34.60
N LEU A 12 -28.45 6.64 33.47
CA LEU A 12 -28.37 7.59 32.37
C LEU A 12 -28.83 8.99 32.82
N ARG A 13 -29.91 9.08 33.61
CA ARG A 13 -30.35 10.33 34.21
C ARG A 13 -29.30 10.90 35.15
N LEU A 14 -28.68 10.07 36.01
CA LEU A 14 -27.61 10.51 36.92
C LEU A 14 -26.40 11.05 36.16
N LEU A 15 -26.04 10.44 35.03
CA LEU A 15 -24.98 10.94 34.13
C LEU A 15 -25.33 12.32 33.56
N PHE A 16 -26.52 12.49 32.99
CA PHE A 16 -26.96 13.79 32.45
C PHE A 16 -27.29 14.84 33.54
N TYR A 17 -27.41 14.42 34.80
CA TYR A 17 -27.47 15.32 35.95
C TYR A 17 -26.08 15.69 36.49
N SER A 18 -25.01 15.21 35.86
CA SER A 18 -23.64 15.62 36.12
C SER A 18 -23.17 16.61 35.04
N PRO A 19 -22.50 17.72 35.40
CA PRO A 19 -21.91 18.63 34.42
C PRO A 19 -20.88 17.96 33.49
N ILE A 20 -20.21 16.91 33.99
CA ILE A 20 -19.12 16.23 33.28
C ILE A 20 -19.61 15.60 31.97
N ALA A 21 -20.81 15.00 31.97
CA ALA A 21 -21.37 14.36 30.77
C ALA A 21 -21.60 15.40 29.65
N TRP A 22 -22.17 16.55 29.98
CA TRP A 22 -22.38 17.64 29.01
C TRP A 22 -21.08 18.24 28.51
N LEU A 23 -20.10 18.42 29.41
CA LEU A 23 -18.78 18.90 29.05
C LEU A 23 -18.07 17.96 28.08
N VAL A 24 -18.15 16.64 28.30
CA VAL A 24 -17.60 15.65 27.37
C VAL A 24 -18.26 15.75 26.00
N LEU A 25 -19.59 15.88 25.91
CA LEU A 25 -20.28 16.05 24.62
C LEU A 25 -19.86 17.33 23.89
N MET A 26 -19.71 18.45 24.61
CA MET A 26 -19.24 19.70 24.03
C MET A 26 -17.82 19.59 23.50
N ILE A 27 -16.87 19.09 24.31
CA ILE A 27 -15.47 18.95 23.90
C ILE A 27 -15.36 17.95 22.73
N PHE A 28 -16.06 16.83 22.80
CA PHE A 28 -16.09 15.83 21.72
C PHE A 28 -16.57 16.44 20.40
N THR A 29 -17.62 17.27 20.43
CA THR A 29 -18.14 18.00 19.26
C THR A 29 -17.12 19.00 18.72
N ILE A 30 -16.47 19.76 19.61
CA ILE A 30 -15.47 20.75 19.20
C ILE A 30 -14.28 20.06 18.52
N GLN A 31 -13.74 19.02 19.15
CA GLN A 31 -12.54 18.34 18.65
C GLN A 31 -12.79 17.57 17.36
N SER A 32 -13.91 16.83 17.28
CA SER A 32 -14.29 16.11 16.06
C SER A 32 -14.60 17.10 14.92
N GLY A 33 -15.25 18.21 15.25
CA GLY A 33 -15.53 19.30 14.30
C GLY A 33 -14.27 19.93 13.75
N PHE A 34 -13.27 20.19 14.61
CA PHE A 34 -11.97 20.70 14.18
C PHE A 34 -11.29 19.73 13.21
N ALA A 35 -11.14 18.45 13.60
CA ALA A 35 -10.50 17.43 12.77
C ALA A 35 -11.19 17.29 11.38
N PHE A 36 -12.52 17.26 11.36
CA PHE A 36 -13.29 17.14 10.11
C PHE A 36 -13.16 18.38 9.23
N THR A 37 -13.42 19.56 9.78
CA THR A 37 -13.52 20.80 8.98
C THR A 37 -12.15 21.32 8.52
N ASP A 38 -11.07 21.09 9.28
CA ASP A 38 -9.72 21.44 8.83
C ASP A 38 -9.25 20.52 7.70
N MET A 39 -9.54 19.23 7.77
CA MET A 39 -9.25 18.33 6.66
C MET A 39 -10.05 18.71 5.41
N LEU A 40 -11.34 19.01 5.56
CA LEU A 40 -12.19 19.48 4.45
C LEU A 40 -11.65 20.78 3.84
N TYR A 41 -11.25 21.73 4.68
CA TYR A 41 -10.63 22.99 4.25
C TYR A 41 -9.31 22.76 3.50
N SER A 42 -8.48 21.83 3.98
CA SER A 42 -7.21 21.47 3.35
C SER A 42 -7.44 20.86 1.96
N GLN A 43 -8.37 19.90 1.84
CA GLN A 43 -8.69 19.27 0.56
C GLN A 43 -9.34 20.26 -0.42
N GLU A 44 -10.18 21.18 0.04
CA GLU A 44 -10.76 22.23 -0.80
C GLU A 44 -9.69 23.19 -1.33
N THR A 45 -8.65 23.46 -0.53
CA THR A 45 -7.47 24.21 -0.99
C THR A 45 -6.72 23.48 -2.10
N GLN A 46 -6.53 22.16 -1.98
CA GLN A 46 -5.90 21.38 -3.05
C GLN A 46 -6.75 21.43 -4.33
N GLN A 47 -8.08 21.36 -4.20
CA GLN A 47 -9.00 21.46 -5.34
C GLN A 47 -8.92 22.82 -6.03
N GLN A 48 -8.89 23.93 -5.27
CA GLN A 48 -8.74 25.29 -5.82
C GLN A 48 -7.41 25.49 -6.55
N LEU A 49 -6.37 24.76 -6.16
CA LEU A 49 -5.06 24.77 -6.80
C LEU A 49 -4.96 23.77 -7.97
N GLU A 50 -6.09 23.21 -8.42
CA GLU A 50 -6.18 22.22 -9.51
C GLU A 50 -5.31 20.97 -9.27
N ARG A 51 -5.06 20.64 -8.01
CA ARG A 51 -4.30 19.45 -7.64
C ARG A 51 -5.23 18.24 -7.56
N PRO A 52 -4.78 17.06 -8.03
CA PRO A 52 -5.60 15.86 -7.99
C PRO A 52 -5.93 15.49 -6.55
N LEU A 53 -7.22 15.23 -6.28
CA LEU A 53 -7.67 14.78 -4.97
C LEU A 53 -7.66 13.26 -4.87
N ASN A 54 -7.35 12.77 -3.67
CA ASN A 54 -7.53 11.38 -3.30
C ASN A 54 -9.02 11.10 -2.98
N VAL A 55 -9.34 9.85 -2.63
CA VAL A 55 -10.66 9.41 -2.13
C VAL A 55 -11.06 10.25 -0.91
N LEU A 56 -11.98 11.22 -1.09
CA LEU A 56 -12.26 12.23 -0.06
C LEU A 56 -12.88 11.62 1.19
N THR A 57 -13.77 10.64 1.04
CA THR A 57 -14.41 10.00 2.20
C THR A 57 -13.36 9.38 3.12
N ARG A 58 -12.38 8.66 2.55
CA ARG A 58 -11.30 8.05 3.32
C ARG A 58 -10.42 9.10 3.99
N VAL A 59 -10.04 10.15 3.27
CA VAL A 59 -9.15 11.21 3.79
C VAL A 59 -9.80 12.00 4.93
N LEU A 60 -11.10 12.29 4.84
CA LEU A 60 -11.81 13.06 5.88
C LEU A 60 -12.03 12.23 7.16
N PHE A 61 -12.37 10.95 7.02
CA PHE A 61 -12.82 10.14 8.15
C PHE A 61 -11.74 9.20 8.70
N ALA A 62 -10.84 8.65 7.89
CA ALA A 62 -9.89 7.61 8.29
C ALA A 62 -8.42 7.97 7.97
N GLY A 63 -7.51 7.02 8.18
CA GLY A 63 -6.06 7.27 8.14
C GLY A 63 -5.54 8.01 9.37
N ASP A 64 -4.22 8.22 9.42
CA ASP A 64 -3.53 8.75 10.60
C ASP A 64 -3.94 10.19 10.98
N THR A 65 -4.48 10.94 10.01
CA THR A 65 -4.92 12.33 10.18
C THR A 65 -6.43 12.51 10.07
N GLY A 66 -7.19 11.42 9.88
CA GLY A 66 -8.64 11.46 9.73
C GLY A 66 -9.39 11.68 11.05
N MET A 67 -10.65 12.10 10.94
CA MET A 67 -11.49 12.40 12.10
C MET A 67 -11.64 11.22 13.06
N PHE A 68 -11.80 9.99 12.56
CA PHE A 68 -11.99 8.81 13.41
C PHE A 68 -10.75 8.49 14.25
N LYS A 69 -9.54 8.75 13.74
CA LYS A 69 -8.30 8.59 14.51
C LYS A 69 -8.24 9.61 15.65
N ALA A 70 -8.55 10.88 15.36
CA ALA A 70 -8.66 11.91 16.40
C ALA A 70 -9.70 11.56 17.47
N VAL A 71 -10.85 11.02 17.06
CA VAL A 71 -11.88 10.54 18.00
C VAL A 71 -11.38 9.36 18.84
N GLN A 72 -10.75 8.37 18.22
CA GLN A 72 -10.18 7.19 18.90
C GLN A 72 -9.22 7.61 20.02
N ASP A 73 -8.33 8.56 19.74
CA ASP A 73 -7.32 9.03 20.69
C ASP A 73 -7.97 9.80 21.86
N SER A 74 -9.05 10.54 21.61
CA SER A 74 -9.78 11.27 22.66
C SER A 74 -10.66 10.41 23.56
N LEU A 75 -11.26 9.35 23.00
CA LEU A 75 -12.08 8.41 23.76
C LEU A 75 -11.28 7.76 24.91
N TYR A 76 -9.98 7.59 24.72
CA TYR A 76 -9.06 7.11 25.73
C TYR A 76 -9.11 7.95 27.02
N LEU A 77 -9.30 9.27 26.90
CA LEU A 77 -9.41 10.19 28.05
C LEU A 77 -10.85 10.30 28.56
N TYR A 78 -11.84 10.33 27.67
CA TYR A 78 -13.23 10.60 28.05
C TYR A 78 -13.88 9.47 28.84
N ILE A 79 -13.66 8.22 28.43
CA ILE A 79 -14.37 7.08 29.03
C ILE A 79 -14.02 6.88 30.51
N PRO A 80 -12.74 6.91 30.93
CA PRO A 80 -12.39 6.84 32.35
C PRO A 80 -13.11 7.88 33.23
N LEU A 81 -13.26 9.12 32.74
CA LEU A 81 -13.96 10.19 33.45
C LEU A 81 -15.47 9.92 33.58
N LEU A 82 -16.09 9.32 32.56
CA LEU A 82 -17.52 8.99 32.59
C LEU A 82 -17.82 7.77 33.46
N THR A 83 -16.93 6.78 33.48
CA THR A 83 -17.15 5.52 34.21
C THR A 83 -16.71 5.55 35.65
N MET A 84 -15.82 6.47 36.04
CA MET A 84 -15.17 6.44 37.36
C MET A 84 -16.17 6.41 38.52
N GLY A 85 -17.33 7.06 38.37
CA GLY A 85 -18.35 7.21 39.40
C GLY A 85 -19.40 6.11 39.45
N LEU A 86 -19.39 5.12 38.56
CA LEU A 86 -20.48 4.15 38.44
C LEU A 86 -20.66 3.26 39.67
N PHE A 87 -19.56 2.83 40.32
CA PHE A 87 -19.60 2.08 41.58
C PHE A 87 -18.83 2.76 42.71
N SER A 88 -17.78 3.53 42.41
CA SER A 88 -16.97 4.19 43.44
C SER A 88 -17.79 5.18 44.29
N ARG A 89 -18.77 5.88 43.69
CA ARG A 89 -19.69 6.80 44.40
C ARG A 89 -20.60 6.08 45.40
N GLU A 90 -21.14 4.94 45.01
CA GLU A 90 -22.00 4.12 45.88
C GLU A 90 -21.18 3.49 47.01
N THR A 91 -19.94 3.14 46.70
CA THR A 91 -18.99 2.58 47.67
C THR A 91 -18.53 3.64 48.67
N SER A 92 -18.17 4.84 48.21
CA SER A 92 -17.75 5.94 49.08
C SER A 92 -18.87 6.45 49.98
N SER A 93 -20.11 6.46 49.49
CA SER A 93 -21.29 6.86 50.27
C SER A 93 -21.83 5.75 51.18
N GLY A 94 -21.27 4.53 51.11
CA GLY A 94 -21.75 3.37 51.86
C GLY A 94 -23.08 2.78 51.37
N SER A 95 -23.75 3.42 50.41
CA SER A 95 -25.02 2.99 49.82
C SER A 95 -24.91 1.67 49.04
N ILE A 96 -23.69 1.26 48.67
CA ILE A 96 -23.43 -0.04 48.05
C ILE A 96 -23.94 -1.21 48.91
N LYS A 97 -23.94 -1.09 50.25
CA LYS A 97 -24.49 -2.13 51.15
C LYS A 97 -25.99 -2.29 50.95
N LEU A 98 -26.73 -1.19 50.82
CA LEU A 98 -28.18 -1.20 50.56
C LEU A 98 -28.48 -1.81 49.18
N LEU A 99 -27.69 -1.43 48.18
CA LEU A 99 -27.84 -1.97 46.82
C LEU A 99 -27.59 -3.49 46.80
N LEU A 100 -26.56 -3.97 47.52
CA LEU A 100 -26.25 -5.38 47.60
C LEU A 100 -27.27 -6.19 48.42
N SER A 101 -27.95 -5.58 49.41
CA SER A 101 -29.03 -6.21 50.19
C SER A 101 -30.40 -6.16 49.51
N SER A 102 -30.55 -5.34 48.46
CA SER A 102 -31.80 -5.25 47.70
C SER A 102 -32.13 -6.57 46.96
N PRO A 103 -33.42 -6.88 46.68
CA PRO A 103 -33.86 -8.08 45.97
C PRO A 103 -33.57 -8.02 44.44
N VAL A 104 -32.45 -7.39 44.06
CA VAL A 104 -31.98 -7.22 42.69
C VAL A 104 -30.74 -8.10 42.48
N LYS A 105 -30.70 -8.83 41.36
CA LYS A 105 -29.57 -9.71 41.05
C LYS A 105 -28.36 -8.87 40.64
N ILE A 106 -27.14 -9.27 41.02
CA ILE A 106 -25.89 -8.55 40.67
C ILE A 106 -25.78 -8.32 39.16
N ARG A 107 -26.12 -9.34 38.37
CA ARG A 107 -26.14 -9.24 36.91
C ARG A 107 -27.05 -8.12 36.40
N GLU A 108 -28.17 -7.85 37.08
CA GLU A 108 -29.12 -6.82 36.67
C GLU A 108 -28.56 -5.42 36.93
N ILE A 109 -27.83 -5.24 38.04
CA ILE A 109 -27.15 -4.00 38.40
C ILE A 109 -26.03 -3.70 37.40
N VAL A 110 -25.13 -4.68 37.19
CA VAL A 110 -23.95 -4.50 36.32
C VAL A 110 -24.38 -4.26 34.87
N LEU A 111 -25.30 -5.08 34.34
CA LEU A 111 -25.81 -4.89 32.97
C LEU A 111 -26.63 -3.59 32.83
N GLY A 112 -27.31 -3.15 33.88
CA GLY A 112 -28.03 -1.87 33.89
C GLY A 112 -27.09 -0.68 33.76
N LYS A 113 -26.03 -0.62 34.58
CA LYS A 113 -24.99 0.43 34.51
C LYS A 113 -24.25 0.40 33.17
N PHE A 114 -23.93 -0.78 32.65
CA PHE A 114 -23.33 -0.92 31.33
C PHE A 114 -24.25 -0.44 30.20
N LEU A 115 -25.54 -0.81 30.24
CA LEU A 115 -26.51 -0.35 29.26
C LEU A 115 -26.69 1.18 29.29
N ALA A 116 -26.60 1.81 30.47
CA ALA A 116 -26.58 3.28 30.55
C ALA A 116 -25.39 3.89 29.80
N MET A 117 -24.20 3.30 29.91
CA MET A 117 -23.03 3.73 29.15
C MET A 117 -23.19 3.48 27.65
N MET A 118 -23.79 2.36 27.25
CA MET A 118 -24.11 2.08 25.84
C MET A 118 -25.12 3.08 25.26
N LEU A 119 -26.10 3.53 26.05
CA LEU A 119 -27.07 4.54 25.62
C LEU A 119 -26.43 5.93 25.57
N TYR A 120 -25.55 6.25 26.52
CA TYR A 120 -24.77 7.49 26.46
C TYR A 120 -23.86 7.51 25.22
N SER A 121 -23.20 6.39 24.87
CA SER A 121 -22.34 6.35 23.68
C SER A 121 -23.12 6.51 22.37
N LEU A 122 -24.43 6.21 22.33
CA LEU A 122 -25.28 6.56 21.17
C LEU A 122 -25.40 8.08 20.97
N SER A 123 -25.25 8.90 22.00
CA SER A 123 -25.20 10.36 21.83
C SER A 123 -23.91 10.82 21.15
N LEU A 124 -22.78 10.15 21.40
CA LEU A 124 -21.54 10.37 20.65
C LEU A 124 -21.68 9.93 19.19
N VAL A 125 -22.35 8.80 18.95
CA VAL A 125 -22.70 8.34 17.60
C VAL A 125 -23.58 9.35 16.87
N ALA A 126 -24.58 9.92 17.53
CA ALA A 126 -25.43 10.96 16.93
C ALA A 126 -24.61 12.18 16.48
N ILE A 127 -23.62 12.62 17.28
CA ILE A 127 -22.70 13.69 16.89
C ILE A 127 -21.86 13.28 15.66
N MET A 128 -21.36 12.04 15.62
CA MET A 128 -20.61 11.53 14.45
C MET A 128 -21.46 11.46 13.19
N LEU A 129 -22.74 11.10 13.30
CA LEU A 129 -23.70 11.12 12.20
C LEU A 129 -23.94 12.53 11.67
N CYS A 130 -23.89 13.57 12.52
CA CYS A 130 -23.96 14.96 12.06
C CYS A 130 -22.77 15.31 11.14
N TYR A 131 -21.56 14.81 11.39
CA TYR A 131 -20.42 15.01 10.47
C TYR A 131 -20.58 14.22 9.18
N MET A 132 -21.14 13.01 9.23
CA MET A 132 -21.48 12.25 8.02
C MET A 132 -22.48 13.02 7.13
N LEU A 133 -23.51 13.64 7.74
CA LEU A 133 -24.47 14.48 7.02
C LEU A 133 -23.82 15.75 6.46
N ALA A 134 -22.93 16.39 7.22
CA ALA A 134 -22.18 17.53 6.70
C ALA A 134 -21.29 17.12 5.51
N ALA A 135 -20.64 15.96 5.60
CA ALA A 135 -19.85 15.40 4.51
C ALA A 135 -20.71 15.08 3.27
N SER A 136 -21.90 14.50 3.44
CA SER A 136 -22.78 14.17 2.31
C SER A 136 -23.26 15.39 1.51
N VAL A 137 -23.26 16.57 2.13
CA VAL A 137 -23.53 17.85 1.45
C VAL A 137 -22.25 18.48 0.89
N SER A 138 -21.09 18.16 1.46
CA SER A 138 -19.80 18.81 1.14
C SER A 138 -19.00 18.12 0.04
N ILE A 139 -19.17 16.81 -0.13
CA ILE A 139 -18.46 16.00 -1.13
C ILE A 139 -19.45 15.26 -2.02
N GLU A 140 -19.07 15.07 -3.27
CA GLU A 140 -19.84 14.27 -4.21
C GLU A 140 -19.73 12.77 -3.85
N ASN A 141 -20.84 12.04 -3.93
CA ASN A 141 -20.87 10.57 -3.83
C ASN A 141 -20.18 9.96 -2.59
N ILE A 142 -20.37 10.56 -1.40
CA ILE A 142 -19.82 10.03 -0.12
C ILE A 142 -20.06 8.52 0.03
N ASP A 143 -19.03 7.81 0.50
CA ASP A 143 -19.14 6.39 0.85
C ASP A 143 -19.75 6.21 2.25
N VAL A 144 -21.09 6.13 2.31
CA VAL A 144 -21.82 6.01 3.58
C VAL A 144 -21.51 4.71 4.31
N THR A 145 -21.35 3.60 3.58
CA THR A 145 -21.08 2.28 4.16
C THR A 145 -19.74 2.27 4.88
N PHE A 146 -18.73 2.88 4.27
CA PHE A 146 -17.42 3.10 4.88
C PHE A 146 -17.51 3.88 6.20
N VAL A 147 -18.19 5.03 6.19
CA VAL A 147 -18.31 5.90 7.37
C VAL A 147 -19.08 5.20 8.50
N LEU A 148 -20.17 4.49 8.18
CA LEU A 148 -20.93 3.71 9.17
C LEU A 148 -20.09 2.56 9.77
N GLY A 149 -19.25 1.92 8.97
CA GLY A 149 -18.30 0.90 9.44
C GLY A 149 -17.34 1.47 10.48
N GLY A 150 -16.74 2.63 10.22
CA GLY A 150 -15.86 3.30 11.18
C GLY A 150 -16.58 3.75 12.47
N ILE A 151 -17.81 4.27 12.35
CA ILE A 151 -18.66 4.61 13.51
C ILE A 151 -18.94 3.37 14.37
N LEU A 152 -19.22 2.22 13.75
CA LEU A 152 -19.41 0.95 14.47
C LEU A 152 -18.14 0.54 15.24
N GLY A 153 -16.96 0.65 14.61
CA GLY A 153 -15.67 0.37 15.27
C GLY A 153 -15.46 1.23 16.51
N LEU A 154 -15.68 2.54 16.40
CA LEU A 154 -15.59 3.48 17.52
C LEU A 154 -16.63 3.20 18.61
N TYR A 155 -17.86 2.82 18.24
CA TYR A 155 -18.90 2.46 19.20
C TYR A 155 -18.52 1.23 20.03
N LEU A 156 -17.97 0.18 19.39
CA LEU A 156 -17.48 -1.01 20.07
C LEU A 156 -16.29 -0.71 20.99
N LEU A 157 -15.42 0.21 20.58
CA LEU A 157 -14.32 0.70 21.40
C LEU A 157 -14.84 1.37 22.68
N VAL A 158 -15.80 2.30 22.55
CA VAL A 158 -16.42 2.97 23.71
C VAL A 158 -17.08 1.98 24.65
N CYS A 159 -17.78 0.97 24.12
CA CYS A 159 -18.40 -0.08 24.94
C CYS A 159 -17.34 -0.88 25.70
N SER A 160 -16.23 -1.23 25.05
CA SER A 160 -15.14 -1.98 25.68
C SER A 160 -14.44 -1.18 26.78
N TYR A 161 -14.11 0.08 26.51
CA TYR A 161 -13.56 0.99 27.53
C TYR A 161 -14.55 1.19 28.69
N SER A 162 -15.85 1.23 28.40
CA SER A 162 -16.88 1.37 29.43
C SER A 162 -16.95 0.15 30.35
N ALA A 163 -16.85 -1.06 29.80
CA ALA A 163 -16.80 -2.29 30.58
C ALA A 163 -15.56 -2.34 31.50
N ILE A 164 -14.39 -1.95 30.98
CA ILE A 164 -13.14 -1.83 31.76
C ILE A 164 -13.31 -0.81 32.89
N GLY A 165 -13.84 0.37 32.57
CA GLY A 165 -14.07 1.45 33.53
C GLY A 165 -15.07 1.08 34.63
N ILE A 166 -16.12 0.32 34.31
CA ILE A 166 -17.07 -0.23 35.30
C ILE A 166 -16.35 -1.16 36.28
N TYR A 167 -15.51 -2.07 35.76
CA TYR A 167 -14.75 -2.98 36.61
C TYR A 167 -13.80 -2.21 37.54
N MET A 168 -13.02 -1.27 36.99
CA MET A 168 -12.10 -0.45 37.78
C MET A 168 -12.81 0.41 38.82
N SER A 169 -13.94 1.01 38.47
CA SER A 169 -14.81 1.74 39.42
C SER A 169 -15.32 0.85 40.55
N SER A 170 -15.48 -0.45 40.30
CA SER A 170 -15.89 -1.40 41.34
C SER A 170 -14.76 -1.73 42.32
N LEU A 171 -13.49 -1.56 41.97
CA LEU A 171 -12.35 -1.96 42.81
C LEU A 171 -11.98 -0.95 43.91
N THR A 172 -12.45 0.29 43.81
CA THR A 172 -12.04 1.38 44.70
C THR A 172 -13.23 2.24 45.12
N SER A 173 -13.10 2.87 46.29
CA SER A 173 -14.05 3.87 46.78
C SER A 173 -13.76 5.27 46.21
N TYR A 174 -12.59 5.49 45.59
CA TYR A 174 -12.16 6.82 45.15
C TYR A 174 -12.31 6.97 43.62
N GLN A 175 -13.09 7.95 43.17
CA GLN A 175 -13.34 8.21 41.75
C GLN A 175 -12.05 8.45 40.96
N VAL A 176 -11.15 9.29 41.47
CA VAL A 176 -9.88 9.61 40.80
C VAL A 176 -9.02 8.35 40.62
N VAL A 177 -8.95 7.49 41.65
CA VAL A 177 -8.22 6.22 41.56
C VAL A 177 -8.87 5.28 40.54
N ALA A 178 -10.20 5.25 40.44
CA ALA A 178 -10.90 4.46 39.43
C ALA A 178 -10.58 4.94 38.01
N ALA A 179 -10.57 6.27 37.78
CA ALA A 179 -10.21 6.85 36.49
C ALA A 179 -8.76 6.52 36.09
N ILE A 180 -7.81 6.78 36.99
CA ILE A 180 -6.38 6.53 36.75
C ILE A 180 -6.11 5.03 36.51
N SER A 181 -6.75 4.15 37.29
CA SER A 181 -6.60 2.70 37.11
C SER A 181 -7.18 2.24 35.77
N THR A 182 -8.30 2.83 35.34
CA THR A 182 -8.87 2.57 34.00
C THR A 182 -7.87 2.98 32.92
N LEU A 183 -7.33 4.20 32.99
CA LEU A 183 -6.29 4.67 32.06
C LEU A 183 -5.07 3.75 32.04
N ALA A 184 -4.57 3.33 33.21
CA ALA A 184 -3.42 2.43 33.29
C ALA A 184 -3.69 1.07 32.62
N VAL A 185 -4.90 0.52 32.76
CA VAL A 185 -5.28 -0.71 32.09
C VAL A 185 -5.42 -0.50 30.58
N LEU A 186 -6.05 0.59 30.13
CA LEU A 186 -6.13 0.90 28.70
C LEU A 186 -4.74 1.07 28.08
N ALA A 187 -3.79 1.73 28.78
CA ALA A 187 -2.39 1.83 28.36
C ALA A 187 -1.76 0.45 28.25
N GLY A 188 -1.96 -0.39 29.27
CA GLY A 188 -1.48 -1.77 29.28
C GLY A 188 -1.96 -2.55 28.05
N PHE A 189 -3.25 -2.48 27.71
CA PHE A 189 -3.79 -3.12 26.51
C PHE A 189 -3.22 -2.55 25.20
N ASN A 190 -2.87 -1.26 25.16
CA ASN A 190 -2.26 -0.69 23.96
C ASN A 190 -0.81 -1.18 23.78
N PHE A 191 0.01 -1.12 24.84
CA PHE A 191 1.45 -1.43 24.77
C PHE A 191 1.80 -2.91 24.97
N ILE A 192 0.90 -3.76 25.48
CA ILE A 192 1.20 -5.18 25.74
C ILE A 192 1.69 -5.88 24.47
N GLY A 193 1.19 -5.47 23.29
CA GLY A 193 1.58 -6.03 22.00
C GLY A 193 3.06 -5.89 21.65
N GLU A 194 3.80 -5.01 22.34
CA GLU A 194 5.25 -4.81 22.17
C GLU A 194 6.08 -5.68 23.14
N VAL A 195 5.45 -6.33 24.11
CA VAL A 195 6.15 -7.15 25.10
C VAL A 195 6.55 -8.49 24.49
N GLY A 196 7.82 -8.89 24.69
CA GLY A 196 8.28 -10.24 24.37
C GLY A 196 8.53 -10.54 22.89
N GLN A 197 8.75 -9.52 22.05
CA GLN A 197 8.94 -9.68 20.59
C GLN A 197 10.06 -10.65 20.17
N GLY A 198 11.02 -10.91 21.05
CA GLY A 198 12.13 -11.85 20.80
C GLY A 198 11.77 -13.34 20.91
N GLN A 199 10.56 -13.67 21.37
CA GLN A 199 10.07 -15.05 21.53
C GLN A 199 8.73 -15.21 20.83
N ASP A 200 8.64 -16.13 19.86
CA ASP A 200 7.47 -16.27 18.98
C ASP A 200 6.16 -16.51 19.77
N VAL A 201 6.16 -17.47 20.71
CA VAL A 201 4.95 -17.79 21.49
C VAL A 201 4.50 -16.61 22.36
N LEU A 202 5.44 -15.93 23.03
CA LEU A 202 5.10 -14.81 23.90
C LEU A 202 4.57 -13.63 23.07
N ARG A 203 5.22 -13.33 21.95
CA ARG A 203 4.79 -12.29 21.00
C ARG A 203 3.38 -12.53 20.49
N ASP A 204 3.06 -13.76 20.06
CA ASP A 204 1.76 -14.04 19.46
C ASP A 204 0.63 -13.91 20.50
N ILE A 205 0.88 -14.31 21.76
CA ILE A 205 -0.04 -14.11 22.88
C ILE A 205 -0.19 -12.61 23.20
N THR A 206 0.91 -11.87 23.32
CA THR A 206 0.87 -10.46 23.69
C THR A 206 0.24 -9.60 22.60
N TYR A 207 0.49 -9.92 21.33
CA TYR A 207 -0.18 -9.31 20.18
C TYR A 207 -1.70 -9.55 20.21
N TRP A 208 -2.15 -10.77 20.54
CA TRP A 208 -3.58 -11.04 20.66
C TRP A 208 -4.24 -10.23 21.79
N ILE A 209 -3.58 -10.07 22.94
CA ILE A 209 -4.11 -9.27 24.06
C ILE A 209 -4.19 -7.79 23.68
N SER A 210 -3.33 -7.33 22.76
CA SER A 210 -3.30 -5.93 22.37
C SER A 210 -4.60 -5.46 21.71
N SER A 211 -5.03 -4.26 22.11
CA SER A 211 -6.11 -3.53 21.44
C SER A 211 -5.63 -2.72 20.24
N ALA A 212 -4.31 -2.54 20.08
CA ALA A 212 -3.71 -1.81 18.96
C ALA A 212 -4.01 -2.53 17.63
N GLY A 213 -4.16 -1.78 16.54
CA GLY A 213 -4.48 -2.33 15.21
C GLY A 213 -5.97 -2.60 15.01
N ARG A 214 -6.67 -3.15 16.01
CA ARG A 214 -8.02 -3.72 15.83
C ARG A 214 -9.08 -2.69 15.47
N THR A 215 -9.09 -1.55 16.15
CA THR A 215 -10.02 -0.45 15.82
C THR A 215 -9.62 0.20 14.50
N GLU A 216 -8.32 0.33 14.23
CA GLU A 216 -7.81 0.92 12.99
C GLU A 216 -8.24 0.12 11.76
N THR A 217 -8.25 -1.21 11.82
CA THR A 217 -8.74 -2.07 10.73
C THR A 217 -10.20 -1.74 10.36
N ILE A 218 -11.08 -1.59 11.36
CA ILE A 218 -12.50 -1.25 11.16
C ILE A 218 -12.67 0.20 10.67
N ILE A 219 -11.98 1.16 11.30
CA ILE A 219 -12.01 2.58 10.94
C ILE A 219 -11.55 2.81 9.49
N ASN A 220 -10.58 2.03 9.02
CA ASN A 220 -10.09 2.09 7.66
C ASN A 220 -10.95 1.33 6.64
N GLY A 221 -12.03 0.67 7.08
CA GLY A 221 -13.04 0.08 6.19
C GLY A 221 -13.05 -1.45 6.09
N MET A 222 -12.31 -2.17 6.95
CA MET A 222 -12.34 -3.63 6.99
C MET A 222 -12.95 -4.14 8.29
N ILE A 223 -14.13 -4.74 8.20
CA ILE A 223 -14.78 -5.39 9.34
C ILE A 223 -14.44 -6.88 9.32
N THR A 224 -13.74 -7.35 10.35
CA THR A 224 -13.43 -8.78 10.51
C THR A 224 -14.17 -9.40 11.70
N SER A 225 -14.55 -10.68 11.60
CA SER A 225 -15.15 -11.40 12.73
C SER A 225 -14.21 -11.45 13.94
N ARG A 226 -12.90 -11.52 13.71
CA ARG A 226 -11.85 -11.49 14.74
C ARG A 226 -11.93 -10.22 15.59
N ASP A 227 -12.06 -9.06 14.96
CA ASP A 227 -12.04 -7.78 15.67
C ASP A 227 -13.35 -7.54 16.42
N ILE A 228 -14.49 -7.92 15.82
CA ILE A 228 -15.80 -7.88 16.49
C ILE A 228 -15.81 -8.81 17.72
N LEU A 229 -15.37 -10.06 17.56
CA LEU A 229 -15.33 -11.02 18.66
C LEU A 229 -14.38 -10.57 19.77
N TYR A 230 -13.25 -9.93 19.44
CA TYR A 230 -12.37 -9.36 20.46
C TYR A 230 -13.08 -8.34 21.34
N PHE A 231 -13.78 -7.36 20.76
CA PHE A 231 -14.52 -6.37 21.55
C PHE A 231 -15.59 -7.03 22.42
N LEU A 232 -16.33 -8.00 21.89
CA LEU A 232 -17.34 -8.74 22.64
C LEU A 232 -16.74 -9.55 23.80
N LEU A 233 -15.58 -10.18 23.59
CA LEU A 233 -14.85 -10.94 24.60
C LEU A 233 -14.31 -10.04 25.71
N ILE A 234 -13.75 -8.87 25.37
CA ILE A 234 -13.27 -7.88 26.36
C ILE A 234 -14.45 -7.33 27.18
N ILE A 235 -15.56 -6.96 26.53
CA ILE A 235 -16.78 -6.53 27.23
C ILE A 235 -17.25 -7.63 28.20
N ALA A 236 -17.38 -8.86 27.72
CA ALA A 236 -17.80 -9.99 28.54
C ALA A 236 -16.86 -10.24 29.72
N LEU A 237 -15.54 -10.21 29.48
CA LEU A 237 -14.51 -10.40 30.50
C LEU A 237 -14.69 -9.41 31.66
N PHE A 238 -14.69 -8.11 31.36
CA PHE A 238 -14.72 -7.09 32.41
C PHE A 238 -16.08 -7.00 33.12
N LEU A 239 -17.19 -7.25 32.41
CA LEU A 239 -18.50 -7.34 33.06
C LEU A 239 -18.59 -8.56 33.99
N LEU A 240 -18.08 -9.74 33.57
CA LEU A 240 -18.06 -10.94 34.41
C LEU A 240 -17.12 -10.77 35.61
N LEU A 241 -15.95 -10.15 35.43
CA LEU A 241 -15.04 -9.81 36.53
C LEU A 241 -15.73 -8.88 37.55
N THR A 242 -16.49 -7.88 37.08
CA THR A 242 -17.30 -6.99 37.93
C THR A 242 -18.35 -7.79 38.71
N MET A 243 -19.09 -8.68 38.05
CA MET A 243 -20.08 -9.52 38.71
C MET A 243 -19.46 -10.44 39.76
N MET A 244 -18.30 -11.04 39.46
CA MET A 244 -17.56 -11.89 40.40
C MET A 244 -17.06 -11.10 41.61
N LYS A 245 -16.51 -9.90 41.41
CA LYS A 245 -16.08 -9.00 42.48
C LYS A 245 -17.24 -8.68 43.42
N LEU A 246 -18.41 -8.30 42.89
CA LEU A 246 -19.57 -7.95 43.70
C LEU A 246 -20.18 -9.18 44.41
N ASN A 247 -20.15 -10.35 43.77
CA ASN A 247 -20.70 -11.57 44.36
C ASN A 247 -19.85 -12.08 45.53
N ASN A 248 -18.53 -11.88 45.48
CA ASN A 248 -17.64 -12.14 46.60
C ASN A 248 -17.92 -11.25 47.82
N GLY A 249 -18.64 -10.13 47.64
CA GLY A 249 -19.16 -9.32 48.75
C GLY A 249 -20.44 -9.86 49.38
N ARG A 250 -21.16 -10.78 48.70
CA ARG A 250 -22.37 -11.44 49.22
C ARG A 250 -22.10 -12.83 49.81
N VAL A 251 -21.13 -13.56 49.25
CA VAL A 251 -20.84 -14.95 49.62
C VAL A 251 -19.39 -15.08 50.09
N HIS A 252 -19.19 -15.66 51.27
CA HIS A 252 -17.85 -15.96 51.77
C HIS A 252 -17.21 -17.09 50.96
N ARG A 253 -15.99 -16.86 50.47
CA ARG A 253 -15.19 -17.83 49.70
C ARG A 253 -13.73 -17.72 50.09
N SER A 254 -13.01 -18.84 50.07
CA SER A 254 -11.56 -18.88 50.31
C SER A 254 -10.80 -18.05 49.27
N GLY A 255 -9.63 -17.51 49.66
CA GLY A 255 -8.77 -16.73 48.76
C GLY A 255 -8.39 -17.51 47.50
N LEU A 256 -8.03 -18.78 47.65
CA LEU A 256 -7.68 -19.66 46.53
C LEU A 256 -8.84 -19.84 45.54
N SER A 257 -10.07 -20.07 46.03
CA SER A 257 -11.25 -20.21 45.16
C SER A 257 -11.54 -18.93 44.38
N LYS A 258 -11.27 -17.76 44.97
CA LYS A 258 -11.38 -16.48 44.26
C LYS A 258 -10.35 -16.42 43.14
N THR A 259 -9.07 -16.60 43.45
CA THR A 259 -7.98 -16.53 42.45
C THR A 259 -8.21 -17.50 41.29
N LEU A 260 -8.51 -18.77 41.57
CA LEU A 260 -8.74 -19.79 40.54
C LEU A 260 -9.88 -19.42 39.59
N ARG A 261 -10.98 -18.85 40.09
CA ARG A 261 -12.09 -18.44 39.23
C ARG A 261 -11.75 -17.23 38.37
N PHE A 262 -11.04 -16.25 38.92
CA PHE A 262 -10.60 -15.06 38.19
C PHE A 262 -9.62 -15.46 37.07
N SER A 263 -8.58 -16.22 37.41
CA SER A 263 -7.59 -16.72 36.44
C SER A 263 -8.23 -17.65 35.41
N GLY A 264 -9.13 -18.54 35.82
CA GLY A 264 -9.85 -19.43 34.90
C GLY A 264 -10.70 -18.69 33.87
N LEU A 265 -11.38 -17.60 34.26
CA LEU A 265 -12.11 -16.75 33.34
C LEU A 265 -11.18 -16.04 32.34
N VAL A 266 -10.08 -15.47 32.82
CA VAL A 266 -9.09 -14.80 31.97
C VAL A 266 -8.51 -15.77 30.94
N ILE A 267 -8.09 -16.96 31.39
CA ILE A 267 -7.56 -18.00 30.50
C ILE A 267 -8.61 -18.44 29.47
N ALA A 268 -9.86 -18.67 29.89
CA ALA A 268 -10.93 -19.06 28.97
C ALA A 268 -11.18 -18.00 27.87
N VAL A 269 -11.14 -16.71 28.23
CA VAL A 269 -11.29 -15.61 27.27
C VAL A 269 -10.09 -15.52 26.32
N ILE A 270 -8.87 -15.68 26.84
CA ILE A 270 -7.65 -15.71 26.00
C ILE A 270 -7.73 -16.87 24.99
N VAL A 271 -8.12 -18.07 25.44
CA VAL A 271 -8.25 -19.25 24.57
C VAL A 271 -9.33 -19.07 23.51
N ALA A 272 -10.53 -18.61 23.89
CA ALA A 272 -11.62 -18.34 22.95
C ALA A 272 -11.20 -17.28 21.91
N GLY A 273 -10.49 -16.27 22.39
CA GLY A 273 -9.87 -15.24 21.60
C GLY A 273 -8.86 -15.74 20.57
N TYR A 274 -7.90 -16.54 21.02
CA TYR A 274 -6.90 -17.15 20.14
C TYR A 274 -7.55 -17.99 19.05
N ILE A 275 -8.53 -18.85 19.41
CA ILE A 275 -9.28 -19.66 18.45
C ILE A 275 -10.01 -18.77 17.43
N SER A 276 -10.67 -17.69 17.88
CA SER A 276 -11.37 -16.76 16.99
C SER A 276 -10.45 -15.98 16.04
N SER A 277 -9.15 -15.94 16.33
CA SER A 277 -8.14 -15.24 15.51
C SER A 277 -7.46 -16.14 14.47
N LEU A 278 -7.76 -17.43 14.45
CA LEU A 278 -7.22 -18.34 13.45
C LEU A 278 -7.81 -18.01 12.06
N PRO A 279 -6.99 -17.92 10.99
CA PRO A 279 -7.43 -17.48 9.65
C PRO A 279 -8.67 -18.20 9.11
N VAL A 280 -8.83 -19.50 9.43
CA VAL A 280 -9.96 -20.33 8.99
C VAL A 280 -11.31 -19.85 9.54
N PHE A 281 -11.34 -19.18 10.69
CA PHE A 281 -12.57 -18.67 11.32
C PHE A 281 -12.83 -17.18 11.06
N ILE A 282 -11.95 -16.51 10.29
CA ILE A 282 -12.10 -15.09 10.03
C ILE A 282 -13.01 -14.86 8.83
N SER A 283 -14.11 -14.16 9.08
CA SER A 283 -14.97 -13.59 8.03
C SER A 283 -14.57 -12.13 7.81
N TYR A 284 -14.53 -11.70 6.55
CA TYR A 284 -14.10 -10.36 6.15
C TYR A 284 -15.21 -9.66 5.40
N TYR A 285 -15.48 -8.41 5.76
CA TYR A 285 -16.40 -7.53 5.08
C TYR A 285 -15.72 -6.18 4.82
N ASP A 286 -15.46 -5.90 3.55
CA ASP A 286 -14.88 -4.65 3.06
C ASP A 286 -16.02 -3.64 2.88
N THR A 287 -16.00 -2.56 3.65
CA THR A 287 -17.05 -1.52 3.63
C THR A 287 -16.78 -0.44 2.60
N THR A 288 -15.62 -0.46 1.93
CA THR A 288 -15.27 0.51 0.90
C THR A 288 -16.05 0.25 -0.39
N ARG A 289 -16.55 1.32 -1.03
CA ARG A 289 -17.37 1.28 -2.25
C ARG A 289 -16.74 0.46 -3.37
N ILE A 290 -15.44 0.62 -3.57
CA ILE A 290 -14.67 -0.01 -4.66
C ILE A 290 -13.85 -1.23 -4.20
N ASN A 291 -14.11 -1.75 -2.99
CA ASN A 291 -13.36 -2.85 -2.37
C ASN A 291 -11.85 -2.60 -2.37
N ASP A 292 -11.45 -1.40 -1.94
CA ASP A 292 -10.07 -0.90 -1.93
C ASP A 292 -9.13 -1.78 -1.09
N LEU A 293 -9.66 -2.43 -0.06
CA LEU A 293 -8.90 -3.28 0.87
C LEU A 293 -8.93 -4.76 0.47
N THR A 294 -9.74 -5.11 -0.52
CA THR A 294 -9.77 -6.45 -1.12
C THR A 294 -8.91 -6.46 -2.38
N ILE A 295 -8.20 -7.55 -2.62
CA ILE A 295 -7.44 -7.72 -3.87
C ILE A 295 -8.39 -7.79 -5.07
N SER A 296 -7.91 -7.34 -6.25
CA SER A 296 -8.70 -7.29 -7.47
C SER A 296 -9.21 -8.67 -7.90
N SER A 297 -10.31 -8.68 -8.67
CA SER A 297 -10.93 -9.91 -9.19
C SER A 297 -9.93 -10.77 -9.99
N ASN A 298 -9.07 -10.15 -10.80
CA ASN A 298 -8.02 -10.85 -11.55
C ASN A 298 -7.04 -11.56 -10.61
N SER A 299 -6.64 -10.92 -9.50
CA SER A 299 -5.78 -11.54 -8.50
C SER A 299 -6.50 -12.69 -7.80
N GLN A 300 -7.78 -12.55 -7.46
CA GLN A 300 -8.57 -13.63 -6.86
C GLN A 300 -8.68 -14.84 -7.79
N GLU A 301 -8.91 -14.63 -9.09
CA GLU A 301 -8.93 -15.69 -10.11
C GLU A 301 -7.58 -16.39 -10.22
N LEU A 302 -6.48 -15.66 -10.08
CA LEU A 302 -5.14 -16.24 -10.03
C LEU A 302 -4.96 -17.12 -8.78
N LEU A 303 -5.38 -16.64 -7.61
CA LEU A 303 -5.26 -17.39 -6.35
C LEU A 303 -6.11 -18.67 -6.35
N LYS A 304 -7.26 -18.68 -7.02
CA LYS A 304 -8.09 -19.90 -7.17
C LYS A 304 -7.38 -21.05 -7.90
N LYS A 305 -6.31 -20.77 -8.65
CA LYS A 305 -5.51 -21.77 -9.36
C LYS A 305 -4.42 -22.42 -8.49
N ILE A 306 -4.26 -21.96 -7.25
CA ILE A 306 -3.29 -22.49 -6.30
C ILE A 306 -3.95 -23.65 -5.55
N ASP A 307 -3.56 -24.88 -5.90
CA ASP A 307 -4.12 -26.12 -5.35
C ASP A 307 -3.19 -26.82 -4.35
N LYS A 308 -1.92 -26.41 -4.30
CA LYS A 308 -0.88 -26.92 -3.40
C LYS A 308 -0.44 -25.88 -2.36
N PRO A 309 0.20 -26.30 -1.25
CA PRO A 309 0.71 -25.37 -0.25
C PRO A 309 1.68 -24.34 -0.84
N LEU A 310 1.37 -23.07 -0.62
CA LEU A 310 2.20 -21.92 -0.97
C LEU A 310 2.94 -21.43 0.28
N SER A 311 4.25 -21.17 0.18
CA SER A 311 5.00 -20.51 1.24
C SER A 311 5.82 -19.33 0.72
N ILE A 312 6.05 -18.35 1.61
CA ILE A 312 6.94 -17.23 1.36
C ILE A 312 8.04 -17.28 2.41
N THR A 313 9.28 -17.52 1.97
CA THR A 313 10.46 -17.51 2.85
C THR A 313 11.17 -16.17 2.68
N THR A 314 11.18 -15.36 3.73
CA THR A 314 11.86 -14.06 3.78
C THR A 314 13.30 -14.26 4.25
N TYR A 315 14.25 -14.05 3.34
CA TYR A 315 15.68 -14.08 3.65
C TYR A 315 16.14 -12.67 4.01
N VAL A 316 16.60 -12.51 5.26
CA VAL A 316 17.00 -11.23 5.82
C VAL A 316 18.50 -11.25 6.07
N ASN A 317 19.24 -10.59 5.18
CA ASN A 317 20.63 -10.26 5.45
C ASN A 317 20.67 -9.11 6.46
N VAL A 318 21.18 -9.35 7.66
CA VAL A 318 21.18 -8.35 8.74
C VAL A 318 22.00 -7.09 8.43
N ILE A 319 22.86 -7.14 7.41
CA ILE A 319 23.71 -6.02 6.97
C ILE A 319 23.00 -5.13 5.93
N ASP A 320 21.97 -5.64 5.26
CA ASP A 320 21.21 -4.86 4.30
C ASP A 320 20.48 -3.70 5.01
N TYR A 321 20.42 -2.53 4.37
CA TYR A 321 19.68 -1.38 4.88
C TYR A 321 18.17 -1.66 5.00
N LYS A 322 17.63 -2.65 4.26
CA LYS A 322 16.25 -3.12 4.37
C LYS A 322 16.03 -4.14 5.51
N ALA A 323 17.08 -4.64 6.16
CA ALA A 323 16.98 -5.62 7.24
C ALA A 323 15.98 -5.26 8.36
N PRO A 324 15.85 -3.99 8.79
CA PRO A 324 14.89 -3.62 9.83
C PRO A 324 13.44 -4.02 9.50
N LEU A 325 13.06 -4.12 8.23
CA LEU A 325 11.70 -4.48 7.81
C LEU A 325 11.32 -5.92 8.21
N GLY A 326 12.29 -6.85 8.23
CA GLY A 326 12.09 -8.24 8.64
C GLY A 326 12.62 -8.58 10.03
N ALA A 327 13.04 -7.57 10.80
CA ALA A 327 13.54 -7.79 12.17
C ALA A 327 12.47 -8.47 13.05
N PRO A 328 12.85 -9.26 14.07
CA PRO A 328 11.90 -9.98 14.92
C PRO A 328 10.76 -9.10 15.48
N LYS A 329 11.07 -7.85 15.84
CA LYS A 329 10.10 -6.85 16.32
C LYS A 329 9.09 -6.37 15.26
N ASN A 330 9.47 -6.40 13.99
CA ASN A 330 8.66 -5.94 12.87
C ASN A 330 8.00 -7.09 12.10
N ARG A 331 8.30 -8.35 12.46
CA ARG A 331 7.81 -9.55 11.79
C ARG A 331 6.28 -9.60 11.69
N ILE A 332 5.57 -9.28 12.77
CA ILE A 332 4.09 -9.29 12.75
C ILE A 332 3.54 -8.22 11.81
N ALA A 333 4.10 -7.01 11.86
CA ALA A 333 3.72 -5.91 10.96
C ALA A 333 4.02 -6.25 9.49
N ASP A 334 5.13 -6.95 9.21
CA ASP A 334 5.47 -7.45 7.88
C ASP A 334 4.49 -8.54 7.41
N MET A 335 4.19 -9.53 8.26
CA MET A 335 3.23 -10.60 7.95
C MET A 335 1.82 -10.05 7.67
N GLN A 336 1.37 -9.05 8.43
CA GLN A 336 0.08 -8.39 8.23
C GLN A 336 -0.08 -7.76 6.85
N ARG A 337 1.03 -7.41 6.17
CA ARG A 337 0.98 -6.90 4.78
C ARG A 337 0.40 -7.93 3.80
N PHE A 338 0.41 -9.21 4.16
CA PHE A 338 -0.15 -10.30 3.36
C PHE A 338 -1.51 -10.79 3.85
N GLU A 339 -2.12 -10.15 4.85
CA GLU A 339 -3.42 -10.56 5.41
C GLU A 339 -4.53 -10.59 4.35
N ASN A 340 -4.52 -9.64 3.42
CA ASN A 340 -5.44 -9.60 2.29
C ASN A 340 -5.31 -10.80 1.32
N TYR A 341 -4.12 -11.44 1.24
CA TYR A 341 -3.91 -12.69 0.50
C TYR A 341 -4.27 -13.91 1.34
N GLN A 342 -3.94 -13.90 2.64
CA GLN A 342 -4.29 -14.99 3.57
C GLN A 342 -5.80 -15.25 3.62
N ARG A 343 -6.63 -14.21 3.40
CA ARG A 343 -8.08 -14.35 3.21
C ARG A 343 -8.46 -15.36 2.12
N PHE A 344 -7.70 -15.41 1.03
CA PHE A 344 -7.96 -16.29 -0.12
C PHE A 344 -7.05 -17.51 -0.14
N LEU A 345 -5.95 -17.47 0.62
CA LEU A 345 -4.99 -18.55 0.82
C LEU A 345 -4.75 -18.79 2.33
N PRO A 346 -5.72 -19.37 3.07
CA PRO A 346 -5.58 -19.56 4.51
C PRO A 346 -4.40 -20.48 4.90
N GLY A 347 -3.91 -21.29 3.96
CA GLY A 347 -2.72 -22.14 4.12
C GLY A 347 -1.38 -21.46 3.83
N LEU A 348 -1.35 -20.16 3.47
CA LEU A 348 -0.12 -19.43 3.19
C LEU A 348 0.80 -19.38 4.43
N LYS A 349 1.98 -19.98 4.32
CA LYS A 349 3.01 -19.93 5.37
C LYS A 349 4.03 -18.85 5.08
N MET A 350 4.38 -18.06 6.10
CA MET A 350 5.45 -17.07 6.02
C MET A 350 6.58 -17.43 7.00
N GLU A 351 7.78 -17.62 6.46
CA GLU A 351 8.98 -18.02 7.18
C GLU A 351 10.04 -16.94 7.09
N TYR A 352 10.92 -16.87 8.09
CA TYR A 352 11.99 -15.88 8.16
C TYR A 352 13.32 -16.59 8.41
N VAL A 353 14.30 -16.28 7.58
CA VAL A 353 15.66 -16.82 7.68
C VAL A 353 16.62 -15.65 7.85
N TYR A 354 17.28 -15.59 9.01
CA TYR A 354 18.23 -14.54 9.35
C TYR A 354 19.66 -15.01 9.07
N TYR A 355 20.40 -14.22 8.29
CA TYR A 355 21.78 -14.54 7.93
C TYR A 355 22.62 -13.27 7.79
N TYR A 356 23.91 -13.44 7.56
CA TYR A 356 24.78 -12.36 7.10
C TYR A 356 25.66 -12.84 5.94
N ASP A 357 25.77 -12.02 4.90
CA ASP A 357 26.70 -12.21 3.77
C ASP A 357 27.05 -10.84 3.16
N THR A 358 28.03 -10.78 2.26
CA THR A 358 28.43 -9.57 1.55
C THR A 358 27.33 -9.08 0.60
N VAL A 359 27.10 -7.77 0.54
CA VAL A 359 26.16 -7.11 -0.37
C VAL A 359 26.90 -6.38 -1.50
N SER A 360 26.28 -6.21 -2.67
CA SER A 360 26.94 -5.70 -3.89
C SER A 360 27.57 -4.31 -3.75
N TYR A 361 26.99 -3.44 -2.93
CA TYR A 361 27.45 -2.07 -2.71
C TYR A 361 28.50 -1.94 -1.60
N GLN A 362 28.89 -3.04 -0.93
CA GLN A 362 29.89 -3.04 0.15
C GLN A 362 30.79 -4.29 0.12
N LYS A 363 32.09 -4.09 -0.07
CA LYS A 363 33.09 -5.17 -0.04
C LYS A 363 33.77 -5.23 1.33
N ASP A 364 33.34 -6.19 2.15
CA ASP A 364 33.88 -6.41 3.49
C ASP A 364 34.75 -7.69 3.52
N THR A 365 35.85 -7.67 4.28
CA THR A 365 36.59 -8.90 4.61
C THR A 365 35.74 -9.80 5.52
N PRO A 366 35.99 -11.13 5.59
CA PRO A 366 35.20 -12.02 6.47
C PRO A 366 35.15 -11.58 7.94
N ALA A 367 36.25 -11.01 8.46
CA ALA A 367 36.31 -10.49 9.82
C ALA A 367 35.46 -9.22 9.99
N ALA A 368 35.60 -8.26 9.07
CA ALA A 368 34.81 -7.03 9.07
C ALA A 368 33.30 -7.31 8.91
N LEU A 369 32.96 -8.27 8.04
CA LEU A 369 31.60 -8.72 7.82
C LEU A 369 30.96 -9.26 9.10
N ARG A 370 31.69 -10.10 9.86
CA ARG A 370 31.21 -10.66 11.12
C ARG A 370 31.01 -9.59 12.19
N GLU A 371 31.96 -8.66 12.34
CA GLU A 371 31.85 -7.55 13.29
C GLU A 371 30.65 -6.65 12.98
N LYS A 372 30.45 -6.35 11.70
CA LYS A 372 29.33 -5.54 11.22
C LYS A 372 27.99 -6.25 11.42
N ALA A 373 27.91 -7.54 11.12
CA ALA A 373 26.73 -8.35 11.42
C ALA A 373 26.41 -8.32 12.93
N LYS A 374 27.43 -8.33 13.80
CA LYS A 374 27.25 -8.18 15.25
C LYS A 374 26.67 -6.80 15.61
N LYS A 375 27.27 -5.72 15.11
CA LYS A 375 26.77 -4.34 15.33
C LYS A 375 25.34 -4.15 14.81
N ALA A 376 25.05 -4.64 13.62
CA ALA A 376 23.71 -4.58 13.03
C ALA A 376 22.69 -5.40 13.83
N SER A 377 23.11 -6.56 14.34
CA SER A 377 22.27 -7.38 15.21
C SER A 377 21.90 -6.66 16.50
N GLU A 378 22.87 -6.03 17.14
CA GLU A 378 22.66 -5.22 18.34
C GLU A 378 21.75 -4.01 18.05
N ALA A 379 21.97 -3.29 16.95
CA ALA A 379 21.19 -2.10 16.59
C ALA A 379 19.72 -2.42 16.23
N HIS A 380 19.45 -3.57 15.62
CA HIS A 380 18.13 -3.91 15.09
C HIS A 380 17.40 -5.00 15.89
N GLY A 381 18.04 -5.57 16.93
CA GLY A 381 17.45 -6.56 17.82
C GLY A 381 17.44 -7.98 17.25
N PHE A 382 18.41 -8.33 16.41
CA PHE A 382 18.61 -9.72 15.97
C PHE A 382 19.43 -10.50 16.98
N ASN A 383 19.18 -11.80 17.10
CA ASN A 383 20.03 -12.69 17.88
C ASN A 383 21.22 -13.15 17.02
N PHE A 384 22.37 -12.52 17.21
CA PHE A 384 23.58 -12.78 16.42
C PHE A 384 24.03 -14.26 16.42
N GLU A 385 23.90 -14.94 17.55
CA GLU A 385 24.32 -16.36 17.68
C GLU A 385 23.41 -17.32 16.90
N LYS A 386 22.19 -16.88 16.54
CA LYS A 386 21.24 -17.65 15.73
C LYS A 386 21.35 -17.37 14.22
N LEU A 387 22.22 -16.46 13.79
CA LEU A 387 22.36 -16.11 12.38
C LEU A 387 23.08 -17.22 11.59
N LEU A 388 22.59 -17.49 10.38
CA LEU A 388 23.31 -18.33 9.43
C LEU A 388 24.52 -17.59 8.87
N LYS A 389 25.66 -18.30 8.82
CA LYS A 389 26.91 -17.83 8.19
C LYS A 389 26.81 -17.94 6.65
N PRO A 390 27.67 -17.24 5.88
CA PRO A 390 27.70 -17.32 4.41
C PRO A 390 27.73 -18.75 3.85
N THR A 391 28.52 -19.64 4.45
CA THR A 391 28.60 -21.05 4.01
C THR A 391 27.38 -21.88 4.37
N GLN A 392 26.61 -21.49 5.39
CA GLN A 392 25.39 -22.18 5.80
C GLN A 392 24.21 -21.75 4.92
N ILE A 393 24.08 -20.45 4.65
CA ILE A 393 23.01 -19.95 3.78
C ILE A 393 23.17 -20.49 2.35
N ARG A 394 24.39 -20.52 1.80
CA ARG A 394 24.65 -21.06 0.45
C ARG A 394 24.32 -22.55 0.28
N LYS A 395 24.25 -23.31 1.37
CA LYS A 395 23.76 -24.71 1.35
C LYS A 395 22.23 -24.80 1.31
N MET A 396 21.54 -23.75 1.75
CA MET A 396 20.09 -23.66 1.74
C MET A 396 19.58 -23.02 0.44
N ILE A 397 20.20 -21.94 0.00
CA ILE A 397 19.86 -21.20 -1.22
C ILE A 397 21.04 -20.33 -1.67
N ASP A 398 21.26 -20.22 -2.99
CA ASP A 398 22.20 -19.24 -3.55
C ASP A 398 21.45 -17.93 -3.85
N LEU A 399 21.79 -16.87 -3.10
CA LEU A 399 21.19 -15.55 -3.22
C LEU A 399 22.13 -14.55 -3.91
N SER A 400 23.22 -15.02 -4.52
CA SER A 400 24.19 -14.16 -5.20
C SER A 400 23.58 -13.38 -6.37
N SER A 401 22.60 -13.95 -7.09
CA SER A 401 21.84 -13.26 -8.16
C SER A 401 20.91 -12.17 -7.62
N GLU A 402 20.65 -12.17 -6.32
CA GLU A 402 19.84 -11.19 -5.60
C GLU A 402 20.73 -10.25 -4.74
N ASP A 403 22.02 -10.16 -5.07
CA ASP A 403 23.03 -9.38 -4.36
C ASP A 403 23.14 -9.70 -2.85
N ASN A 404 22.71 -10.91 -2.45
CA ASN A 404 22.53 -11.32 -1.06
C ASN A 404 21.75 -10.31 -0.21
N GLN A 405 20.83 -9.55 -0.81
CA GLN A 405 19.99 -8.55 -0.13
C GLN A 405 18.79 -9.20 0.57
N PHE A 406 18.01 -8.38 1.27
CA PHE A 406 16.68 -8.73 1.74
C PHE A 406 15.81 -9.11 0.53
N VAL A 407 15.39 -10.37 0.48
CA VAL A 407 14.52 -10.88 -0.59
C VAL A 407 13.55 -11.91 -0.03
N ARG A 408 12.32 -11.91 -0.57
CA ARG A 408 11.36 -12.98 -0.29
C ARG A 408 11.39 -13.97 -1.44
N MET A 409 11.38 -15.25 -1.14
CA MET A 409 11.22 -16.28 -2.14
C MET A 409 9.84 -16.92 -1.98
N VAL A 410 9.04 -16.85 -3.04
CA VAL A 410 7.72 -17.49 -3.10
C VAL A 410 7.92 -18.90 -3.64
N ASN A 411 7.52 -19.89 -2.86
CA ASN A 411 7.66 -21.32 -3.17
C ASN A 411 6.29 -21.94 -3.48
N TYR A 412 6.18 -22.60 -4.63
CA TYR A 412 4.99 -23.31 -5.05
C TYR A 412 5.36 -24.53 -5.91
N ASP A 413 4.94 -25.72 -5.49
CA ASP A 413 5.10 -26.96 -6.27
C ASP A 413 6.54 -27.22 -6.77
N GLY A 414 7.52 -27.05 -5.89
CA GLY A 414 8.95 -27.20 -6.23
C GLY A 414 9.55 -26.07 -7.08
N LYS A 415 8.73 -25.11 -7.54
CA LYS A 415 9.19 -23.89 -8.21
C LYS A 415 9.35 -22.76 -7.19
N GLN A 416 10.28 -21.86 -7.49
CA GLN A 416 10.54 -20.69 -6.66
C GLN A 416 10.72 -19.44 -7.53
N THR A 417 10.26 -18.29 -7.04
CA THR A 417 10.51 -16.99 -7.66
C THR A 417 10.78 -15.93 -6.60
N PRO A 418 11.69 -14.97 -6.85
CA PRO A 418 11.87 -13.85 -5.95
C PRO A 418 10.66 -12.91 -5.98
N LEU A 419 10.35 -12.35 -4.82
CA LEU A 419 9.41 -11.26 -4.58
C LEU A 419 10.21 -10.17 -3.83
N ARG A 420 10.65 -9.18 -4.60
CA ARG A 420 11.65 -8.20 -4.18
C ARG A 420 11.07 -7.02 -3.42
N MET A 421 11.98 -6.30 -2.76
CA MET A 421 11.72 -5.01 -2.13
C MET A 421 12.36 -3.91 -2.98
N PHE A 422 11.76 -2.72 -2.97
CA PHE A 422 12.10 -1.67 -3.93
C PHE A 422 12.78 -0.46 -3.28
N ASP A 423 13.54 0.27 -4.09
CA ASP A 423 14.35 1.43 -3.69
C ASP A 423 13.55 2.73 -3.95
N ASP A 424 12.26 2.68 -3.65
CA ASP A 424 11.32 3.80 -3.78
C ASP A 424 10.63 4.09 -2.44
N MET A 425 9.79 5.14 -2.39
CA MET A 425 9.06 5.52 -1.16
C MET A 425 8.14 4.41 -0.62
N ILE A 426 7.82 3.40 -1.43
CA ILE A 426 6.92 2.29 -1.10
C ILE A 426 7.75 0.99 -1.13
N VAL A 427 8.68 0.82 -0.19
CA VAL A 427 9.65 -0.30 -0.22
C VAL A 427 9.02 -1.70 -0.43
N TYR A 428 7.78 -1.93 0.00
CA TYR A 428 7.06 -3.20 -0.15
C TYR A 428 6.50 -3.43 -1.57
N PRO A 429 6.41 -4.70 -2.01
CA PRO A 429 5.67 -5.04 -3.22
C PRO A 429 4.17 -4.81 -3.04
N LYS A 430 3.53 -4.31 -4.10
CA LYS A 430 2.09 -4.11 -4.19
C LYS A 430 1.43 -5.31 -4.85
N GLU A 431 0.12 -5.22 -5.03
CA GLU A 431 -0.67 -6.29 -5.66
C GLU A 431 -0.17 -6.69 -7.05
N ALA A 432 0.24 -5.73 -7.88
CA ALA A 432 0.76 -6.04 -9.21
C ALA A 432 2.00 -6.94 -9.17
N GLU A 433 2.97 -6.62 -8.31
CA GLU A 433 4.22 -7.39 -8.21
C GLU A 433 4.02 -8.76 -7.55
N ILE A 434 3.17 -8.84 -6.52
CA ILE A 434 2.82 -10.11 -5.87
C ILE A 434 2.08 -11.03 -6.85
N SER A 435 1.07 -10.52 -7.55
CA SER A 435 0.33 -11.29 -8.54
C SER A 435 1.19 -11.65 -9.76
N ALA A 436 2.14 -10.81 -10.17
CA ALA A 436 3.09 -11.16 -11.23
C ALA A 436 3.99 -12.34 -10.82
N ALA A 437 4.52 -12.34 -9.58
CA ALA A 437 5.32 -13.43 -9.04
C ALA A 437 4.52 -14.75 -8.98
N LEU A 438 3.28 -14.72 -8.47
CA LEU A 438 2.41 -15.89 -8.41
C LEU A 438 2.06 -16.41 -9.81
N LYS A 439 1.76 -15.51 -10.75
CA LYS A 439 1.48 -15.88 -12.14
C LYS A 439 2.70 -16.52 -12.80
N ARG A 440 3.91 -16.00 -12.54
CA ARG A 440 5.16 -16.58 -13.04
C ARG A 440 5.36 -18.02 -12.58
N LEU A 441 5.01 -18.35 -11.32
CA LEU A 441 5.09 -19.73 -10.82
C LEU A 441 4.09 -20.67 -11.53
N LEU A 442 2.88 -20.18 -11.76
CA LEU A 442 1.79 -20.95 -12.36
C LEU A 442 1.95 -21.15 -13.87
N GLN A 443 2.33 -20.10 -14.61
CA GLN A 443 2.27 -20.06 -16.08
C GLN A 443 3.64 -19.89 -16.74
N GLY A 444 4.69 -19.61 -15.98
CA GLY A 444 6.00 -19.25 -16.51
C GLY A 444 6.10 -17.77 -16.90
N PRO A 445 7.31 -17.25 -17.12
CA PRO A 445 7.53 -15.85 -17.47
C PRO A 445 7.42 -15.59 -18.98
N ALA A 446 7.18 -14.32 -19.34
CA ALA A 446 7.40 -13.87 -20.71
C ALA A 446 8.90 -13.62 -20.96
N ARG A 447 9.49 -14.29 -21.96
CA ARG A 447 10.93 -14.20 -22.26
C ARG A 447 11.24 -13.02 -23.18
N VAL A 448 12.23 -12.21 -22.82
CA VAL A 448 12.74 -11.06 -23.57
C VAL A 448 14.16 -11.35 -23.98
N GLY A 449 14.41 -11.43 -25.29
CA GLY A 449 15.74 -11.62 -25.84
C GLY A 449 16.43 -10.27 -26.04
N VAL A 450 17.68 -10.10 -25.60
CA VAL A 450 18.47 -8.90 -25.88
C VAL A 450 19.70 -9.30 -26.69
N VAL A 451 19.83 -8.78 -27.90
CA VAL A 451 20.95 -9.11 -28.78
C VAL A 451 22.27 -8.60 -28.21
N SER A 452 23.32 -9.42 -28.35
CA SER A 452 24.71 -9.07 -28.06
C SER A 452 25.64 -9.64 -29.14
N GLY A 453 26.87 -9.13 -29.19
CA GLY A 453 27.94 -9.59 -30.08
C GLY A 453 28.67 -8.48 -30.83
N HIS A 454 28.07 -7.28 -30.91
CA HIS A 454 28.58 -6.11 -31.60
C HIS A 454 28.49 -4.84 -30.73
N ASP A 455 28.74 -4.97 -29.42
CA ASP A 455 28.67 -3.90 -28.42
C ASP A 455 27.31 -3.17 -28.35
N GLU A 456 26.21 -3.91 -28.55
CA GLU A 456 24.85 -3.47 -28.30
C GLU A 456 24.63 -3.07 -26.82
N ARG A 457 23.50 -2.40 -26.53
CA ARG A 457 23.18 -1.96 -25.17
C ARG A 457 23.12 -3.15 -24.19
N SER A 458 23.90 -3.05 -23.11
CA SER A 458 24.06 -4.13 -22.12
C SER A 458 22.89 -4.17 -21.14
N THR A 459 22.51 -5.38 -20.69
CA THR A 459 21.56 -5.59 -19.59
C THR A 459 22.23 -5.67 -18.22
N GLU A 460 23.57 -5.64 -18.15
CA GLU A 460 24.35 -5.92 -16.94
C GLU A 460 25.05 -4.69 -16.35
N LYS A 461 25.37 -3.71 -17.20
CA LYS A 461 26.11 -2.51 -16.81
C LYS A 461 25.19 -1.44 -16.21
N VAL A 462 25.74 -0.70 -15.24
CA VAL A 462 25.08 0.42 -14.55
C VAL A 462 25.40 1.79 -15.17
N ASP A 463 26.14 1.82 -16.29
CA ASP A 463 26.42 3.06 -17.00
C ASP A 463 25.14 3.70 -17.57
N ASP A 464 25.21 4.98 -17.90
CA ASP A 464 24.06 5.78 -18.32
C ASP A 464 23.29 5.18 -19.50
N LYS A 465 24.01 4.53 -20.42
CA LYS A 465 23.53 4.05 -21.72
C LYS A 465 22.93 2.63 -21.66
N SER A 466 23.29 1.83 -20.67
CA SER A 466 22.84 0.44 -20.58
C SER A 466 21.38 0.32 -20.10
N TYR A 467 20.82 -0.88 -20.18
CA TYR A 467 19.40 -1.18 -19.90
C TYR A 467 19.18 -1.92 -18.58
N LYS A 468 20.18 -2.00 -17.70
CA LYS A 468 20.08 -2.79 -16.45
C LYS A 468 18.88 -2.38 -15.62
N ALA A 469 18.60 -1.09 -15.42
CA ALA A 469 17.53 -0.61 -14.57
C ALA A 469 16.15 -1.13 -14.99
N ILE A 470 15.81 -1.06 -16.29
CA ILE A 470 14.52 -1.55 -16.80
C ILE A 470 14.50 -3.07 -16.98
N THR A 471 15.63 -3.71 -17.27
CA THR A 471 15.65 -5.16 -17.51
C THR A 471 15.83 -5.95 -16.21
N LYS A 472 17.01 -5.85 -15.59
CA LYS A 472 17.48 -6.66 -14.46
C LYS A 472 17.61 -5.87 -13.14
N GLY A 473 17.02 -4.68 -13.03
CA GLY A 473 17.09 -3.84 -11.83
C GLY A 473 16.35 -4.46 -10.64
N LEU A 474 17.09 -4.99 -9.66
CA LEU A 474 16.51 -5.68 -8.49
C LEU A 474 15.63 -4.75 -7.65
N GLY A 475 16.15 -3.57 -7.29
CA GLY A 475 15.44 -2.54 -6.51
C GLY A 475 14.50 -1.64 -7.31
N VAL A 476 14.41 -1.82 -8.63
CA VAL A 476 13.58 -0.98 -9.52
C VAL A 476 12.22 -1.64 -9.72
N ARG A 477 11.15 -1.10 -9.12
CA ARG A 477 9.80 -1.67 -9.22
C ARG A 477 9.35 -1.89 -10.66
N GLY A 478 9.64 -0.94 -11.53
CA GLY A 478 9.30 -0.99 -12.94
C GLY A 478 10.16 -1.93 -13.78
N SER A 479 11.13 -2.65 -13.22
CA SER A 479 11.96 -3.55 -14.01
C SER A 479 11.18 -4.77 -14.49
N LEU A 480 11.54 -5.28 -15.66
CA LEU A 480 10.85 -6.39 -16.32
C LEU A 480 10.91 -7.67 -15.48
N ILE A 481 12.05 -7.96 -14.83
CA ILE A 481 12.17 -9.12 -13.92
C ILE A 481 11.23 -9.04 -12.70
N ASN A 482 10.84 -7.83 -12.29
CA ASN A 482 9.88 -7.61 -11.19
C ASN A 482 8.42 -7.65 -11.65
N ASN A 483 8.20 -7.64 -12.97
CA ASN A 483 6.88 -7.59 -13.60
C ASN A 483 6.55 -8.85 -14.40
N GLY A 484 7.23 -9.97 -14.13
CA GLY A 484 6.92 -11.29 -14.66
C GLY A 484 7.63 -11.67 -15.97
N PHE A 485 8.64 -10.90 -16.36
CA PHE A 485 9.49 -11.23 -17.52
C PHE A 485 10.77 -11.93 -17.11
N GLU A 486 11.39 -12.61 -18.07
CA GLU A 486 12.74 -13.15 -17.98
C GLU A 486 13.62 -12.56 -19.08
N ILE A 487 14.82 -12.13 -18.73
CA ILE A 487 15.76 -11.48 -19.66
C ILE A 487 16.81 -12.49 -20.08
N VAL A 488 16.98 -12.67 -21.38
CA VAL A 488 17.92 -13.63 -21.97
C VAL A 488 18.82 -12.87 -22.93
N ASP A 489 20.13 -12.83 -22.66
CA ASP A 489 21.09 -12.24 -23.59
C ASP A 489 21.37 -13.24 -24.74
N ILE A 490 21.25 -12.79 -25.98
CA ILE A 490 21.35 -13.62 -27.18
C ILE A 490 22.56 -13.14 -27.99
N SER A 491 23.65 -13.88 -27.89
CA SER A 491 24.82 -13.64 -28.73
C SER A 491 24.56 -14.18 -30.14
N LEU A 492 24.34 -13.29 -31.12
CA LEU A 492 24.08 -13.67 -32.51
C LEU A 492 25.20 -14.50 -33.18
N PRO A 493 26.50 -14.22 -32.92
CA PRO A 493 27.58 -15.05 -33.43
C PRO A 493 27.53 -16.49 -32.88
N ALA A 494 27.15 -16.66 -31.62
CA ALA A 494 27.22 -17.95 -30.92
C ALA A 494 25.94 -18.79 -31.06
N VAL A 495 24.78 -18.17 -31.30
CA VAL A 495 23.50 -18.87 -31.37
C VAL A 495 23.25 -19.44 -32.77
N ALA A 496 22.72 -20.68 -32.85
CA ALA A 496 22.35 -21.29 -34.12
C ALA A 496 21.15 -20.58 -34.78
N ASN A 497 20.09 -20.32 -34.01
CA ASN A 497 18.91 -19.56 -34.42
C ASN A 497 18.38 -18.75 -33.24
N VAL A 498 17.75 -17.60 -33.51
CA VAL A 498 17.03 -16.85 -32.47
C VAL A 498 15.88 -17.70 -31.93
N PRO A 499 15.72 -17.84 -30.60
CA PRO A 499 14.60 -18.60 -30.01
C PRO A 499 13.24 -18.05 -30.45
N THR A 500 12.31 -18.95 -30.80
CA THR A 500 10.99 -18.58 -31.35
C THR A 500 9.93 -18.31 -30.27
N ASP A 501 10.21 -18.67 -29.02
CA ASP A 501 9.31 -18.54 -27.87
C ASP A 501 9.47 -17.21 -27.11
N LEU A 502 10.22 -16.25 -27.67
CA LEU A 502 10.38 -14.92 -27.11
C LEU A 502 9.08 -14.10 -27.25
N ALA A 503 8.74 -13.37 -26.19
CA ALA A 503 7.73 -12.32 -26.25
C ALA A 503 8.20 -11.16 -27.14
N VAL A 504 9.51 -10.85 -27.12
CA VAL A 504 10.16 -9.84 -27.98
C VAL A 504 11.68 -10.04 -28.01
N LEU A 505 12.31 -9.72 -29.15
CA LEU A 505 13.76 -9.61 -29.35
C LEU A 505 14.15 -8.12 -29.44
N ILE A 506 15.17 -7.69 -28.70
CA ILE A 506 15.67 -6.31 -28.67
C ILE A 506 16.99 -6.23 -29.42
N ILE A 507 17.06 -5.31 -30.38
CA ILE A 507 18.27 -4.91 -31.10
C ILE A 507 18.46 -3.41 -30.85
N ALA A 508 19.50 -3.03 -30.13
CA ALA A 508 19.70 -1.64 -29.71
C ALA A 508 21.14 -1.18 -29.92
N ASP A 509 21.31 -0.18 -30.79
CA ASP A 509 22.56 0.56 -31.03
C ASP A 509 23.81 -0.34 -31.21
N PRO A 510 23.81 -1.26 -32.21
CA PRO A 510 24.99 -2.07 -32.52
C PRO A 510 26.14 -1.17 -32.98
N LYS A 511 27.36 -1.45 -32.52
CA LYS A 511 28.57 -0.69 -32.88
C LYS A 511 29.29 -1.24 -34.10
N GLY A 512 28.94 -2.44 -34.56
CA GLY A 512 29.46 -3.07 -35.77
C GLY A 512 28.37 -3.61 -36.69
N ALA A 513 28.75 -3.92 -37.94
CA ALA A 513 27.85 -4.52 -38.91
C ALA A 513 27.65 -6.01 -38.62
N TYR A 514 26.41 -6.48 -38.74
CA TYR A 514 26.09 -7.91 -38.71
C TYR A 514 26.60 -8.60 -39.98
N SER A 515 27.12 -9.80 -39.81
CA SER A 515 27.45 -10.69 -40.92
C SER A 515 26.19 -11.14 -41.68
N THR A 516 26.38 -11.63 -42.92
CA THR A 516 25.26 -12.18 -43.71
C THR A 516 24.53 -13.31 -42.99
N GLU A 517 25.25 -14.17 -42.25
CA GLU A 517 24.64 -15.26 -41.49
C GLU A 517 23.74 -14.73 -40.37
N GLU A 518 24.17 -13.70 -39.66
CA GLU A 518 23.40 -13.10 -38.56
C GLU A 518 22.17 -12.35 -39.07
N LEU A 519 22.29 -11.61 -40.17
CA LEU A 519 21.15 -10.99 -40.83
C LEU A 519 20.12 -12.04 -41.27
N LEU A 520 20.56 -13.20 -41.78
CA LEU A 520 19.67 -14.31 -42.12
C LEU A 520 18.99 -14.90 -40.87
N LYS A 521 19.66 -14.98 -39.72
CA LYS A 521 19.04 -15.42 -38.45
C LYS A 521 17.93 -14.46 -38.02
N ILE A 522 18.18 -13.15 -38.10
CA ILE A 522 17.19 -12.11 -37.77
C ILE A 522 16.02 -12.15 -38.76
N GLU A 523 16.31 -12.25 -40.06
CA GLU A 523 15.29 -12.29 -41.11
C GLU A 523 14.37 -13.51 -40.95
N LYS A 524 14.93 -14.69 -40.69
CA LYS A 524 14.15 -15.91 -40.40
C LYS A 524 13.22 -15.71 -39.19
N TYR A 525 13.71 -15.06 -38.13
CA TYR A 525 12.89 -14.76 -36.96
C TYR A 525 11.74 -13.79 -37.27
N ILE A 526 11.99 -12.73 -38.06
CA ILE A 526 10.96 -11.79 -38.52
C ILE A 526 9.92 -12.51 -39.42
N GLN A 527 10.37 -13.33 -40.37
CA GLN A 527 9.50 -14.07 -41.27
C GLN A 527 8.67 -15.13 -40.54
N ALA A 528 9.17 -15.69 -39.43
CA ALA A 528 8.43 -16.60 -38.56
C ALA A 528 7.38 -15.90 -37.67
N GLY A 529 7.24 -14.58 -37.74
CA GLY A 529 6.29 -13.83 -36.92
C GLY A 529 6.82 -13.46 -35.53
N GLY A 530 8.15 -13.45 -35.34
CA GLY A 530 8.79 -13.01 -34.11
C GLY A 530 8.56 -11.51 -33.86
N ASN A 531 8.44 -11.12 -32.59
CA ASN A 531 8.26 -9.73 -32.19
C ASN A 531 9.62 -9.04 -31.96
N LEU A 532 9.75 -7.75 -32.31
CA LEU A 532 11.01 -7.02 -32.23
C LEU A 532 10.88 -5.62 -31.62
N ILE A 533 11.94 -5.19 -30.92
CA ILE A 533 12.26 -3.79 -30.68
C ILE A 533 13.56 -3.50 -31.44
N ILE A 534 13.56 -2.49 -32.31
CA ILE A 534 14.75 -2.00 -32.99
C ILE A 534 14.96 -0.54 -32.59
N ALA A 535 16.07 -0.27 -31.90
CA ALA A 535 16.38 1.07 -31.43
C ALA A 535 17.59 1.65 -32.15
N GLY A 536 17.35 2.72 -32.91
CA GLY A 536 18.34 3.43 -33.70
C GLY A 536 19.21 4.37 -32.87
N GLU A 537 20.27 4.88 -33.48
CA GLU A 537 21.12 5.97 -32.98
C GLU A 537 21.80 6.61 -34.20
N PRO A 538 22.07 7.93 -34.19
CA PRO A 538 22.85 8.58 -35.24
C PRO A 538 24.20 7.87 -35.48
N GLY A 539 24.52 7.64 -36.75
CA GLY A 539 25.71 6.92 -37.18
C GLY A 539 25.57 5.38 -37.22
N ARG A 540 24.40 4.82 -36.89
CA ARG A 540 24.13 3.36 -36.91
C ARG A 540 23.26 2.89 -38.08
N GLN A 541 22.89 3.79 -38.99
CA GLN A 541 22.01 3.54 -40.12
C GLN A 541 22.50 2.37 -40.98
N ALA A 542 23.81 2.34 -41.27
CA ALA A 542 24.42 1.28 -42.09
C ALA A 542 24.26 -0.14 -41.49
N PHE A 543 24.12 -0.25 -40.18
CA PHE A 543 24.00 -1.54 -39.47
C PHE A 543 22.54 -1.97 -39.28
N LEU A 544 21.63 -1.02 -39.08
CA LEU A 544 20.22 -1.29 -38.79
C LEU A 544 19.32 -1.28 -40.04
N ASN A 545 19.60 -0.45 -41.05
CA ASN A 545 18.79 -0.40 -42.28
C ASN A 545 18.72 -1.75 -43.03
N PRO A 546 19.76 -2.61 -43.05
CA PRO A 546 19.65 -3.97 -43.59
C PRO A 546 18.55 -4.81 -42.91
N VAL A 547 18.33 -4.63 -41.61
CA VAL A 547 17.26 -5.31 -40.85
C VAL A 547 15.89 -4.67 -41.12
N LEU A 548 15.84 -3.34 -41.28
CA LEU A 548 14.60 -2.58 -41.47
C LEU A 548 14.04 -2.61 -42.90
N LYS A 549 14.85 -2.98 -43.90
CA LYS A 549 14.51 -2.93 -45.33
C LYS A 549 13.14 -3.53 -45.67
N ASN A 550 12.79 -4.65 -45.05
CA ASN A 550 11.55 -5.39 -45.30
C ASN A 550 10.36 -4.93 -44.42
N LEU A 551 10.57 -3.95 -43.53
CA LEU A 551 9.58 -3.42 -42.60
C LEU A 551 8.96 -2.10 -43.06
N GLY A 552 9.39 -1.56 -44.21
CA GLY A 552 8.93 -0.26 -44.71
C GLY A 552 9.43 0.92 -43.88
N ILE A 553 10.53 0.74 -43.14
CA ILE A 553 11.16 1.78 -42.33
C ILE A 553 12.62 1.95 -42.75
N GLU A 554 13.09 3.18 -42.76
CA GLU A 554 14.47 3.52 -43.09
C GLU A 554 14.94 4.64 -42.16
N PHE A 555 16.01 4.41 -41.41
CA PHE A 555 16.67 5.48 -40.67
C PHE A 555 17.45 6.36 -41.64
N THR A 556 17.29 7.68 -41.49
CA THR A 556 17.95 8.68 -42.32
C THR A 556 19.27 9.11 -41.70
N ASP A 557 20.23 9.54 -42.52
CA ASP A 557 21.45 10.16 -42.01
C ASP A 557 21.15 11.45 -41.25
N GLY A 558 22.06 11.82 -40.35
CA GLY A 558 21.95 13.00 -39.49
C GLY A 558 21.36 12.71 -38.11
N THR A 559 21.30 13.78 -37.31
CA THR A 559 20.83 13.79 -35.93
C THR A 559 19.69 14.81 -35.82
N LEU A 560 18.56 14.39 -35.24
CA LEU A 560 17.47 15.30 -34.94
C LEU A 560 17.89 16.25 -33.82
N LEU A 561 17.63 17.54 -34.02
CA LEU A 561 17.78 18.60 -33.02
C LEU A 561 16.45 19.31 -32.82
N GLN A 562 16.15 19.70 -31.58
CA GLN A 562 14.94 20.40 -31.18
C GLN A 562 15.28 21.64 -30.35
N GLU A 563 14.78 22.80 -30.78
CA GLU A 563 14.84 24.00 -29.96
C GLU A 563 13.99 23.85 -28.69
N SER A 564 14.61 24.14 -27.54
CA SER A 564 13.99 24.12 -26.23
C SER A 564 14.59 25.23 -25.37
N GLU A 565 13.78 25.89 -24.56
CA GLU A 565 14.25 26.97 -23.67
C GLU A 565 15.20 26.44 -22.59
N ASN A 566 14.92 25.25 -22.05
CA ASN A 566 15.57 24.72 -20.85
C ASN A 566 16.32 23.40 -21.06
N HIS A 567 16.44 22.94 -22.31
CA HIS A 567 17.00 21.62 -22.61
C HIS A 567 17.96 21.65 -23.79
N GLU A 568 18.90 20.70 -23.80
CA GLU A 568 19.87 20.54 -24.88
C GLU A 568 19.18 20.25 -26.22
N LEU A 569 19.81 20.69 -27.32
CA LEU A 569 19.23 20.58 -28.66
C LEU A 569 18.99 19.13 -29.09
N ASN A 570 19.81 18.18 -28.64
CA ASN A 570 19.65 16.76 -28.96
C ASN A 570 18.61 16.05 -28.08
N LEU A 571 18.01 16.70 -27.07
CA LEU A 571 16.99 16.09 -26.23
C LEU A 571 15.60 16.28 -26.85
N ILE A 572 15.25 15.35 -27.75
CA ILE A 572 13.96 15.39 -28.44
C ILE A 572 12.85 14.99 -27.46
N GLN A 573 11.79 15.80 -27.41
CA GLN A 573 10.63 15.56 -26.54
C GLN A 573 9.50 15.02 -27.39
N GLY A 574 9.38 13.69 -27.45
CA GLY A 574 8.38 13.00 -28.25
C GLY A 574 6.97 13.16 -27.69
N VAL A 575 6.06 13.57 -28.55
CA VAL A 575 4.64 13.79 -28.22
C VAL A 575 3.81 12.65 -28.77
N PHE A 576 2.84 12.17 -27.97
CA PHE A 576 1.92 11.11 -28.36
C PHE A 576 1.00 11.55 -29.49
N THR A 577 0.87 10.72 -30.52
CA THR A 577 -0.07 10.95 -31.62
C THR A 577 -1.52 10.61 -31.22
N ALA A 578 -2.50 11.06 -31.99
CA ALA A 578 -3.89 10.61 -31.82
C ALA A 578 -4.02 9.08 -32.00
N GLN A 579 -3.18 8.47 -32.86
CA GLN A 579 -3.15 7.02 -33.05
C GLN A 579 -2.58 6.29 -31.83
N ALA A 580 -1.63 6.89 -31.11
CA ALA A 580 -1.12 6.34 -29.86
C ALA A 580 -2.21 6.26 -28.78
N GLN A 581 -3.10 7.25 -28.71
CA GLN A 581 -4.26 7.21 -27.81
C GLN A 581 -5.21 6.07 -28.17
N ALA A 582 -5.52 5.89 -29.46
CA ALA A 582 -6.31 4.75 -29.95
C ALA A 582 -5.64 3.39 -29.69
N PHE A 583 -4.31 3.38 -29.59
CA PHE A 583 -3.51 2.22 -29.20
C PHE A 583 -3.54 1.92 -27.69
N GLY A 584 -4.12 2.81 -26.87
CA GLY A 584 -4.18 2.68 -25.40
C GLY A 584 -3.00 3.33 -24.66
N LEU A 585 -2.25 4.21 -25.34
CA LEU A 585 -1.22 5.06 -24.74
C LEU A 585 -1.79 6.44 -24.41
N THR A 586 -2.62 6.49 -23.38
CA THR A 586 -3.18 7.74 -22.85
C THR A 586 -2.43 8.13 -21.58
N PHE A 587 -1.93 9.36 -21.57
CA PHE A 587 -1.23 10.01 -20.45
C PHE A 587 -1.84 11.39 -20.21
N TYR A 588 -1.42 12.04 -19.12
CA TYR A 588 -1.86 13.41 -18.81
C TYR A 588 -1.28 14.43 -19.81
N ASP A 589 -1.89 15.62 -19.86
CA ASP A 589 -1.47 16.68 -20.77
C ASP A 589 0.01 17.06 -20.55
N LYS A 590 0.73 17.27 -21.66
CA LYS A 590 2.19 17.58 -21.70
C LYS A 590 3.10 16.41 -21.27
N ALA A 591 2.59 15.20 -21.12
CA ALA A 591 3.43 14.01 -21.00
C ALA A 591 4.25 13.81 -22.29
N VAL A 592 5.54 13.53 -22.15
CA VAL A 592 6.46 13.29 -23.27
C VAL A 592 7.26 12.02 -23.07
N VAL A 593 7.86 11.49 -24.14
CA VAL A 593 8.93 10.48 -24.05
C VAL A 593 10.19 11.12 -24.62
N THR A 594 11.28 11.07 -23.86
CA THR A 594 12.55 11.69 -24.25
C THR A 594 13.40 10.75 -25.10
N PHE A 595 14.08 11.33 -26.08
CA PHE A 595 14.98 10.65 -27.00
C PHE A 595 16.28 11.47 -27.17
N PRO A 596 17.27 11.34 -26.27
CA PRO A 596 18.53 12.06 -26.37
C PRO A 596 19.39 11.50 -27.52
N GLY A 597 19.51 12.27 -28.60
CA GLY A 597 20.27 11.84 -29.78
C GLY A 597 19.45 10.96 -30.73
N ALA A 598 18.29 11.44 -31.16
CA ALA A 598 17.46 10.72 -32.12
C ALA A 598 17.96 10.81 -33.56
N THR A 599 17.89 9.71 -34.31
CA THR A 599 18.01 9.71 -35.76
C THR A 599 16.65 9.92 -36.45
N GLY A 600 16.65 10.50 -37.65
CA GLY A 600 15.43 10.62 -38.44
C GLY A 600 14.96 9.26 -38.98
N MET A 601 13.65 9.15 -39.24
CA MET A 601 13.03 7.93 -39.75
C MET A 601 12.04 8.25 -40.87
N ASN A 602 12.22 7.58 -42.01
CA ASN A 602 11.28 7.60 -43.13
C ASN A 602 10.35 6.38 -43.07
N LEU A 603 9.06 6.61 -43.29
CA LEU A 603 8.03 5.57 -43.34
C LEU A 603 7.57 5.38 -44.77
N LYS A 604 7.67 4.15 -45.27
CA LYS A 604 7.17 3.72 -46.57
C LYS A 604 6.03 2.74 -46.34
N VAL A 605 4.87 3.02 -46.93
CA VAL A 605 3.75 2.06 -46.89
C VAL A 605 4.17 0.81 -47.66
N THR A 606 4.37 -0.29 -46.94
CA THR A 606 4.64 -1.62 -47.50
C THR A 606 3.47 -2.54 -47.15
N GLY A 607 3.17 -3.50 -48.03
CA GLY A 607 1.84 -4.14 -48.09
C GLY A 607 1.44 -5.03 -46.91
N ASP A 608 2.38 -5.47 -46.08
CA ASP A 608 2.09 -6.49 -45.06
C ASP A 608 1.90 -5.92 -43.65
N PHE A 609 2.49 -4.77 -43.32
CA PHE A 609 2.46 -4.19 -41.98
C PHE A 609 1.60 -2.92 -41.93
N GLN A 610 0.71 -2.86 -40.93
CA GLN A 610 0.12 -1.59 -40.52
C GLN A 610 1.16 -0.80 -39.74
N ILE A 611 1.53 0.38 -40.23
CA ILE A 611 2.50 1.28 -39.60
C ILE A 611 1.74 2.36 -38.80
N ILE A 612 2.00 2.44 -37.51
CA ILE A 612 1.31 3.32 -36.56
C ILE A 612 2.35 4.19 -35.84
N PRO A 613 2.51 5.47 -36.22
CA PRO A 613 3.36 6.40 -35.48
C PRO A 613 2.79 6.61 -34.08
N LEU A 614 3.55 6.25 -33.04
CA LEU A 614 3.17 6.42 -31.64
C LEU A 614 3.65 7.75 -31.09
N LEU A 615 4.89 8.11 -31.41
CA LEU A 615 5.55 9.33 -30.94
C LEU A 615 6.15 10.08 -32.12
N VAL A 616 5.97 11.39 -32.11
CA VAL A 616 6.54 12.31 -33.11
C VAL A 616 7.21 13.50 -32.45
N SER A 617 8.16 14.12 -33.15
CA SER A 617 8.84 15.33 -32.70
C SER A 617 7.95 16.58 -32.79
N SER A 618 8.37 17.66 -32.12
CA SER A 618 7.69 18.95 -32.21
C SER A 618 8.00 19.65 -33.54
N GLY A 619 7.05 19.54 -34.48
CA GLY A 619 7.26 19.89 -35.89
C GLY A 619 7.84 21.27 -36.18
N ASN A 620 7.45 22.28 -35.41
CA ASN A 620 7.90 23.66 -35.60
C ASN A 620 9.24 23.98 -34.93
N LYS A 621 9.82 23.04 -34.16
CA LYS A 621 11.06 23.22 -33.38
C LYS A 621 12.13 22.20 -33.71
N THR A 622 11.79 21.14 -34.43
CA THR A 622 12.70 20.04 -34.75
C THR A 622 13.18 20.10 -36.19
N TRP A 623 14.47 19.85 -36.42
CA TRP A 623 15.07 19.65 -37.75
C TRP A 623 16.12 18.54 -37.71
N ASN A 624 16.50 18.02 -38.88
CA ASN A 624 17.58 17.04 -39.00
C ASN A 624 18.90 17.75 -39.34
N LYS A 625 19.91 17.60 -38.48
CA LYS A 625 21.25 18.17 -38.66
C LYS A 625 22.17 17.15 -39.30
N TYR A 626 22.76 17.51 -40.45
CA TYR A 626 23.72 16.69 -41.16
C TYR A 626 25.17 17.08 -40.82
N GLY A 627 26.08 16.12 -40.95
CA GLY A 627 27.50 16.28 -40.68
C GLY A 627 27.89 16.11 -39.21
N ASN A 628 29.18 16.19 -38.93
CA ASN A 628 29.71 16.10 -37.57
C ASN A 628 29.61 17.45 -36.87
N PHE A 629 29.10 17.44 -35.64
CA PHE A 629 29.02 18.60 -34.78
C PHE A 629 29.19 18.17 -33.32
N ASP A 630 29.51 19.14 -32.46
CA ASP A 630 29.63 18.92 -31.02
C ASP A 630 28.92 20.05 -30.27
N LEU A 631 27.84 19.70 -29.57
CA LEU A 631 27.03 20.65 -28.82
C LEU A 631 27.76 21.24 -27.61
N ALA A 632 28.82 20.59 -27.12
CA ALA A 632 29.62 21.11 -26.01
C ALA A 632 30.56 22.23 -26.43
N THR A 633 31.01 22.24 -27.70
CA THR A 633 32.00 23.19 -28.22
C THR A 633 31.44 24.15 -29.26
N GLN A 634 30.30 23.85 -29.87
CA GLN A 634 29.70 24.62 -30.96
C GLN A 634 28.30 25.11 -30.60
N LYS A 635 28.01 26.38 -30.89
CA LYS A 635 26.66 26.92 -30.83
C LYS A 635 25.91 26.60 -32.12
N ILE A 636 25.09 25.56 -32.09
CA ILE A 636 24.27 25.17 -33.24
C ILE A 636 22.96 25.98 -33.25
N VAL A 637 22.62 26.51 -34.43
CA VAL A 637 21.37 27.24 -34.69
C VAL A 637 20.80 26.72 -36.00
N PHE A 638 19.47 26.69 -36.10
CA PHE A 638 18.76 26.30 -37.31
C PHE A 638 19.11 27.21 -38.50
N ASP A 639 19.50 26.61 -39.63
CA ASP A 639 19.75 27.31 -40.89
C ASP A 639 18.59 27.10 -41.89
N PRO A 640 17.73 28.11 -42.13
CA PRO A 640 16.60 27.97 -43.04
C PRO A 640 16.97 27.73 -44.51
N ASN A 641 18.23 27.99 -44.92
CA ASN A 641 18.67 27.77 -46.29
C ASN A 641 19.15 26.35 -46.56
N ALA A 642 19.60 25.64 -45.52
CA ALA A 642 20.18 24.30 -45.61
C ALA A 642 19.34 23.22 -44.91
N GLU A 643 18.50 23.61 -43.96
CA GLU A 643 17.80 22.71 -43.06
C GLU A 643 16.29 22.93 -43.12
N LYS A 644 15.54 21.85 -42.88
CA LYS A 644 14.08 21.89 -42.90
C LYS A 644 13.51 21.45 -41.55
N ARG A 645 12.68 22.32 -40.97
CA ARG A 645 11.86 21.95 -39.81
C ARG A 645 10.77 20.97 -40.22
N GLY A 646 10.47 20.03 -39.35
CA GLY A 646 9.49 18.99 -39.65
C GLY A 646 9.07 18.18 -38.44
N VAL A 647 7.96 17.49 -38.62
CA VAL A 647 7.49 16.44 -37.70
C VAL A 647 8.18 15.15 -38.11
N TYR A 648 9.02 14.61 -37.23
CA TYR A 648 9.75 13.37 -37.45
C TYR A 648 9.17 12.25 -36.59
N PRO A 649 8.91 11.04 -37.13
CA PRO A 649 8.57 9.87 -36.34
C PRO A 649 9.71 9.49 -35.39
N LEU A 650 9.38 9.27 -34.10
CA LEU A 650 10.35 8.91 -33.06
C LEU A 650 10.14 7.49 -32.54
N ALA A 651 8.88 7.04 -32.46
CA ALA A 651 8.56 5.66 -32.17
C ALA A 651 7.38 5.21 -33.02
N VAL A 652 7.52 4.05 -33.66
CA VAL A 652 6.54 3.53 -34.60
C VAL A 652 6.25 2.08 -34.27
N ALA A 653 4.97 1.76 -34.07
CA ALA A 653 4.51 0.40 -33.94
C ALA A 653 4.15 -0.15 -35.32
N LEU A 654 4.56 -1.37 -35.60
CA LEU A 654 4.11 -2.13 -36.75
C LEU A 654 3.39 -3.37 -36.26
N ASN A 655 2.27 -3.69 -36.90
CA ASN A 655 1.61 -4.96 -36.68
C ASN A 655 1.19 -5.61 -38.00
N ARG A 656 1.12 -6.94 -38.00
CA ARG A 656 0.49 -7.73 -39.07
C ARG A 656 -0.08 -9.02 -38.53
N LYS A 657 -1.04 -9.60 -39.24
CA LYS A 657 -1.52 -10.96 -38.95
C LYS A 657 -0.73 -11.96 -39.77
N LEU A 658 -0.12 -12.94 -39.11
CA LEU A 658 0.62 -14.03 -39.73
C LEU A 658 0.30 -15.34 -38.98
N ASN A 659 -0.13 -16.38 -39.69
CA ASN A 659 -0.45 -17.69 -39.10
C ASN A 659 -1.38 -17.61 -37.87
N ASN A 660 -2.44 -16.82 -37.94
CA ASN A 660 -3.38 -16.54 -36.83
C ASN A 660 -2.76 -15.88 -35.58
N LYS A 661 -1.52 -15.42 -35.64
CA LYS A 661 -0.84 -14.62 -34.61
C LYS A 661 -0.66 -13.19 -35.10
N GLU A 662 -0.78 -12.23 -34.18
CA GLU A 662 -0.39 -10.85 -34.45
C GLU A 662 1.12 -10.71 -34.20
N GLN A 663 1.87 -10.41 -35.25
CA GLN A 663 3.28 -10.01 -35.13
C GLN A 663 3.34 -8.52 -34.79
N ARG A 664 4.20 -8.16 -33.84
CA ARG A 664 4.32 -6.83 -33.26
C ARG A 664 5.77 -6.37 -33.31
N ILE A 665 6.02 -5.18 -33.83
CA ILE A 665 7.36 -4.58 -33.90
C ILE A 665 7.28 -3.13 -33.41
N LEU A 666 8.29 -2.71 -32.65
CA LEU A 666 8.50 -1.31 -32.28
C LEU A 666 9.84 -0.86 -32.85
N VAL A 667 9.85 0.24 -33.59
CA VAL A 667 11.09 0.89 -34.03
C VAL A 667 11.19 2.27 -33.38
N THR A 668 12.31 2.57 -32.75
CA THR A 668 12.58 3.86 -32.11
C THR A 668 13.76 4.57 -32.75
N SER A 669 13.70 5.90 -32.80
CA SER A 669 14.74 6.77 -33.35
C SER A 669 15.99 6.87 -32.48
N ASP A 670 15.90 6.44 -31.23
CA ASP A 670 16.99 6.49 -30.27
C ASP A 670 16.92 5.25 -29.36
N ALA A 671 18.08 4.73 -28.97
CA ALA A 671 18.27 3.63 -28.05
C ALA A 671 18.29 4.09 -26.60
N ASP A 672 18.61 5.36 -26.33
CA ASP A 672 18.64 5.90 -24.99
C ASP A 672 17.26 6.11 -24.36
N PHE A 673 16.15 6.03 -25.12
CA PHE A 673 14.79 6.12 -24.58
C PHE A 673 14.48 5.14 -23.42
N MET A 674 15.20 4.03 -23.31
CA MET A 674 15.07 3.05 -22.21
C MET A 674 16.38 2.83 -21.43
N SER A 675 17.32 3.77 -21.52
CA SER A 675 18.59 3.72 -20.81
C SER A 675 18.45 4.00 -19.31
N ASN A 676 19.46 3.60 -18.54
CA ASN A 676 19.51 3.84 -17.10
C ASN A 676 19.36 5.35 -16.77
N ALA A 677 19.99 6.22 -17.55
CA ALA A 677 19.92 7.67 -17.36
C ALA A 677 18.51 8.24 -17.65
N GLU A 678 17.89 7.85 -18.76
CA GLU A 678 16.58 8.40 -19.12
C GLU A 678 15.46 7.93 -18.19
N LEU A 679 15.55 6.70 -17.66
CA LEU A 679 14.61 6.19 -16.67
C LEU A 679 14.72 6.90 -15.31
N SER A 680 15.85 7.56 -15.06
CA SER A 680 16.14 8.31 -13.83
C SER A 680 16.01 9.84 -14.04
N ARG A 681 15.51 10.29 -15.20
CA ARG A 681 15.34 11.71 -15.50
C ARG A 681 14.11 12.25 -14.76
N PHE A 682 14.27 13.37 -14.06
CA PHE A 682 13.17 14.04 -13.33
C PHE A 682 12.94 15.50 -13.72
N ASN A 683 13.75 16.06 -14.63
CA ASN A 683 13.66 17.46 -15.05
C ASN A 683 12.58 17.73 -16.12
N LEU A 684 11.81 16.71 -16.49
CA LEU A 684 10.74 16.73 -17.48
C LEU A 684 9.59 15.85 -17.00
N ASN A 685 8.39 16.11 -17.50
CA ASN A 685 7.23 15.20 -17.39
C ASN A 685 7.39 13.97 -18.31
N ASN A 686 8.56 13.32 -18.25
CA ASN A 686 8.88 12.18 -19.10
C ASN A 686 8.15 10.92 -18.62
N MET A 687 7.69 10.11 -19.57
CA MET A 687 6.96 8.88 -19.33
C MET A 687 7.72 7.66 -19.84
N ASN A 688 9.06 7.73 -19.98
CA ASN A 688 9.88 6.70 -20.61
C ASN A 688 9.66 5.31 -19.98
N ALA A 689 9.78 5.19 -18.65
CA ALA A 689 9.54 3.93 -17.94
C ALA A 689 8.11 3.39 -18.16
N SER A 690 7.11 4.27 -18.09
CA SER A 690 5.70 3.91 -18.29
C SER A 690 5.39 3.50 -19.74
N PHE A 691 5.97 4.19 -20.71
CA PHE A 691 5.86 3.86 -22.13
C PHE A 691 6.49 2.49 -22.40
N VAL A 692 7.72 2.26 -21.93
CA VAL A 692 8.41 0.98 -22.07
C VAL A 692 7.57 -0.16 -21.49
N LEU A 693 7.11 -0.04 -20.24
CA LEU A 693 6.27 -1.06 -19.61
C LEU A 693 4.97 -1.34 -20.37
N ARG A 694 4.31 -0.31 -20.93
CA ARG A 694 3.12 -0.50 -21.77
C ARG A 694 3.46 -1.21 -23.08
N MET A 695 4.63 -0.96 -23.66
CA MET A 695 5.06 -1.68 -24.86
C MET A 695 5.39 -3.14 -24.57
N PHE A 696 6.07 -3.45 -23.47
CA PHE A 696 6.28 -4.84 -23.04
C PHE A 696 4.97 -5.55 -22.73
N LYS A 697 3.96 -4.84 -22.21
CA LYS A 697 2.60 -5.35 -22.07
C LYS A 697 1.94 -5.68 -23.41
N TRP A 698 2.18 -4.87 -24.43
CA TRP A 698 1.71 -5.18 -25.77
C TRP A 698 2.42 -6.42 -26.34
N PHE A 699 3.74 -6.55 -26.16
CA PHE A 699 4.49 -7.72 -26.62
C PHE A 699 4.09 -9.04 -25.92
N SER A 700 3.71 -8.99 -24.65
CA SER A 700 3.28 -10.16 -23.87
C SER A 700 1.81 -10.56 -24.06
N ASN A 701 1.11 -10.05 -25.07
CA ASN A 701 -0.35 -10.24 -25.21
C ASN A 701 -1.15 -9.77 -23.99
N ARG A 702 -0.67 -8.72 -23.31
CA ARG A 702 -1.24 -8.18 -22.06
C ARG A 702 -1.17 -9.14 -20.86
N GLU A 703 -0.33 -10.17 -20.93
CA GLU A 703 -0.13 -11.10 -19.82
C GLU A 703 0.73 -10.51 -18.69
N TYR A 704 1.74 -9.73 -19.05
CA TYR A 704 2.70 -9.11 -18.13
C TYR A 704 3.02 -7.67 -18.55
N PRO A 705 3.18 -6.67 -17.65
CA PRO A 705 2.95 -6.74 -16.21
C PRO A 705 1.51 -7.11 -15.86
N PHE A 706 1.32 -7.65 -14.65
CA PHE A 706 0.00 -8.06 -14.17
C PHE A 706 -0.94 -6.84 -14.05
N SER A 707 -2.17 -6.99 -14.53
CA SER A 707 -3.16 -5.89 -14.51
C SER A 707 -4.04 -5.99 -13.27
N VAL A 708 -3.83 -5.06 -12.35
CA VAL A 708 -4.72 -4.87 -11.19
C VAL A 708 -5.84 -3.93 -11.63
N ASN A 709 -6.99 -4.49 -11.95
CA ASN A 709 -8.17 -3.72 -12.35
C ASN A 709 -9.00 -3.42 -11.09
N LYS A 710 -9.01 -2.16 -10.68
CA LYS A 710 -9.93 -1.63 -9.67
C LYS A 710 -10.73 -0.49 -10.28
N GLU A 711 -11.97 -0.33 -9.82
CA GLU A 711 -12.81 0.78 -10.25
C GLU A 711 -12.25 2.10 -9.70
N ASP A 712 -12.39 3.18 -10.48
CA ASP A 712 -11.97 4.50 -10.03
C ASP A 712 -12.96 5.03 -8.98
N ALA A 713 -12.41 5.59 -7.89
CA ALA A 713 -13.23 6.25 -6.89
C ALA A 713 -13.90 7.52 -7.45
N ILE A 714 -15.19 7.66 -7.17
CA ILE A 714 -16.07 8.74 -7.66
C ILE A 714 -16.25 9.89 -6.66
N ASP A 715 -15.70 9.77 -5.46
CA ASP A 715 -15.81 10.75 -4.36
C ASP A 715 -14.58 11.67 -4.30
N LYS A 716 -14.21 12.25 -5.44
CA LYS A 716 -13.00 13.09 -5.61
C LYS A 716 -13.31 14.58 -5.85
N LYS A 717 -14.52 15.04 -5.51
CA LYS A 717 -14.95 16.42 -5.71
C LYS A 717 -15.64 16.99 -4.48
N ILE A 718 -15.21 18.20 -4.09
CA ILE A 718 -15.82 19.02 -3.05
C ILE A 718 -16.79 19.99 -3.72
N THR A 719 -18.02 20.02 -3.20
CA THR A 719 -19.16 20.78 -3.76
C THR A 719 -19.42 22.08 -3.01
N VAL A 720 -18.89 22.24 -1.80
CA VAL A 720 -19.06 23.42 -0.96
C VAL A 720 -17.95 24.45 -1.13
N SER A 721 -18.29 25.72 -0.99
CA SER A 721 -17.34 26.83 -1.02
C SER A 721 -16.58 26.99 0.29
N ARG A 722 -15.43 27.66 0.22
CA ARG A 722 -14.66 28.14 1.38
C ARG A 722 -15.52 28.81 2.47
N ALA A 723 -16.47 29.66 2.07
CA ALA A 723 -17.37 30.34 3.01
C ALA A 723 -18.32 29.36 3.72
N GLN A 724 -18.84 28.36 2.99
CA GLN A 724 -19.68 27.30 3.56
C GLN A 724 -18.88 26.40 4.52
N ILE A 725 -17.61 26.10 4.21
CA ILE A 725 -16.73 25.35 5.14
C ILE A 725 -16.49 26.17 6.43
N ASN A 726 -16.25 27.48 6.33
CA ASN A 726 -16.11 28.33 7.50
C ASN A 726 -17.41 28.44 8.33
N LEU A 727 -18.57 28.41 7.67
CA LEU A 727 -19.86 28.31 8.36
C LEU A 727 -19.99 26.97 9.09
N LEU A 728 -19.61 25.84 8.46
CA LEU A 728 -19.57 24.53 9.12
C LEU A 728 -18.63 24.54 10.34
N LYS A 729 -17.46 25.20 10.24
CA LYS A 729 -16.55 25.44 11.37
C LYS A 729 -17.27 26.14 12.52
N LEU A 730 -17.95 27.25 12.25
CA LEU A 730 -18.72 27.98 13.26
C LEU A 730 -19.83 27.12 13.89
N ILE A 731 -20.55 26.35 13.07
CA ILE A 731 -21.63 25.46 13.53
C ILE A 731 -21.09 24.41 14.51
N PHE A 732 -20.01 23.72 14.14
CA PHE A 732 -19.45 22.64 14.97
C PHE A 732 -18.62 23.12 16.15
N PHE A 733 -17.99 24.30 16.04
CA PHE A 733 -17.13 24.85 17.10
C PHE A 733 -17.91 25.65 18.14
N ALA A 734 -18.95 26.38 17.72
CA ALA A 734 -19.69 27.30 18.59
C ALA A 734 -21.15 26.90 18.76
N ILE A 735 -21.91 26.77 17.68
CA ILE A 735 -23.38 26.68 17.75
C ILE A 735 -23.84 25.37 18.41
N ILE A 736 -23.39 24.22 17.91
CA ILE A 736 -23.80 22.91 18.47
C ILE A 736 -23.30 22.74 19.92
N PRO A 737 -22.01 23.01 20.23
CA PRO A 737 -21.54 22.96 21.62
C PRO A 737 -22.31 23.91 22.55
N ALA A 738 -22.63 25.14 22.11
CA ALA A 738 -23.44 26.07 22.89
C ALA A 738 -24.84 25.54 23.15
N LEU A 739 -25.49 24.94 22.14
CA LEU A 739 -26.81 24.30 22.32
C LEU A 739 -26.74 23.13 23.31
N ILE A 740 -25.72 22.27 23.21
CA ILE A 740 -25.47 21.19 24.18
C ILE A 740 -25.31 21.78 25.59
N GLY A 741 -24.52 22.84 25.73
CA GLY A 741 -24.29 23.54 26.99
C GLY A 741 -25.56 24.17 27.57
N ILE A 742 -26.39 24.83 26.75
CA ILE A 742 -27.66 25.44 27.16
C ILE A 742 -28.64 24.37 27.63
N VAL A 743 -28.79 23.27 26.89
CA VAL A 743 -29.66 22.15 27.28
C VAL A 743 -29.17 21.54 28.59
N GLY A 744 -27.86 21.32 28.73
CA GLY A 744 -27.25 20.82 29.96
C GLY A 744 -27.48 21.74 31.16
N ALA A 745 -27.21 23.04 31.01
CA ALA A 745 -27.44 24.04 32.04
C ALA A 745 -28.91 24.10 32.46
N THR A 746 -29.84 24.08 31.49
CA THR A 746 -31.28 24.09 31.76
C THR A 746 -31.72 22.89 32.58
N ILE A 747 -31.22 21.69 32.26
CA ILE A 747 -31.52 20.46 33.00
C ILE A 747 -30.93 20.53 34.42
N LEU A 748 -29.69 21.00 34.57
CA LEU A 748 -29.01 21.13 35.86
C LEU A 748 -29.67 22.17 36.78
N ILE A 749 -30.13 23.30 36.23
CA ILE A 749 -30.83 24.36 36.97
C ILE A 749 -32.22 23.90 37.41
N ARG A 750 -33.00 23.29 36.50
CA ARG A 750 -34.34 22.74 36.84
C ARG A 750 -34.29 21.68 37.92
N ARG A 751 -33.17 20.95 38.04
CA ARG A 751 -32.94 20.01 39.13
C ARG A 751 -32.68 20.73 40.46
N LYS A 752 -31.88 21.81 40.49
CA LYS A 752 -31.60 22.54 41.74
C LYS A 752 -32.83 23.25 42.32
N GLY A 753 -33.82 23.55 41.47
CA GLY A 753 -35.11 24.15 41.87
C GLY A 753 -36.19 23.16 42.32
N LYS A 754 -35.89 21.85 42.39
CA LYS A 754 -36.73 20.79 42.96
C LYS A 754 -35.96 20.06 44.05
#